data_AF-A0A454JJT1-F1
#
_entry.id   AF-A0A454JJT1-F1
#
_cell.length_a   1.000
_cell.length_b   1.000
_cell.length_c   1.000
_cell.angle_alpha   90.00
_cell.angle_beta   90.00
_cell.angle_gamma   90.00
#
_symmetry.space_group_name_H-M   'P 1'
#
loop_
_entity.id
_entity.type
_entity.pdbx_description
1 polymer ?
#
loop_
_entity_poly.entity_id
_entity_poly.type
_entity_poly.pdbx_seq_one_letter_code
_entity_poly.pdbx_strand_id
1 'polypeptide(L)'
;MSQGLRELTNQELNAALESVLLPKLSQLLAARELGHCMRVTDLDRELMIRLAGGLRAAVPAANVVVLADEGLRAMAPDMAVSSTKLVELRNPLPNDELRPPLLVFVPNDLRASAEDSFGVATFEEVSIDGAYAELNGQLLAQVPANLRMAVEACLSELRRRDSRWRYADDAAVARYLLTCQINEFDPDAMGAALFELALVPDFELFQQSERAPARVARNRECVERVTWSTKTERVRALELGLLDPVFCKQLGEFFSRIGVSNPKEWTQAIVRDRVNWPLAFNKWLFEDGGVNPDAIYIGDVALPDLPVVKDDNEDPRLAELIGHKVLPISKTGLKKFSVSFRVDPVPSKVEGLSRFVAEVVSRDNGPTGLRRRKAAWTKGTDSGAIAFSSIGKIDWEEGWHYVRVYAETEDGDRIPLADGEGNPIRFNTDAAETHASPNESDLFYVVTDDEVEVEPPQRAVPREASLMHALLRARFAAVTQDRDPGTVTVTGCGWVERSSKAMASGETLEIRLGKEGKANVLVSSLLANLERAFLEDPEGLNRLRLSISASGVATRSTTSFKWPVSDEVTRFREARQSFFAAVLKGDQRLIMQASDLLSLQEPAQNYASAYLAWIDTALARASSTETAVARQAMDELRYALTIDSVALVLEDYQGRRRDAVLLGPTHPLRANWHVAWSHLGQTWMEQSRASNKEFVIPTRDAVIKQLAPAAFPPVVPFGEELGRTALAVDNINPFWSLYAATDEKDPRGLIGEVCAALGLPEPAIGGATIDSAYLAARVQRYLVQHPYVETLTINAFNAGRAGAMAEVLLALQRHPDFADLRYDIRLFVLDPAAPSTGEALLELLSPDSGTSAKEADAFSTPTNSHLHPKLRLAIRAIKEFRDDPELHAAHLSFLFDLFPAEEIRAVDVRDSDDSSFVHGLVQPFEVDYLEDEQSITWLRRPLHGAAQPLEGAEALSDLMGGVSRAVSVAVATVARSQYLPHARPVVALSLSADERAMLHQVHEVSDWVLTIDRNLGIEFFDHRRHATRPDYLIDHSPDMASAMSHRLAITSRSVC
;
A
#
# COMPACT_ATOMS: atom_id res chain seq x y z
N MET A 1 38.24 -32.23 20.40
CA MET A 1 37.84 -32.46 21.82
C MET A 1 37.77 -33.96 22.12
N SER A 2 38.71 -34.55 22.87
CA SER A 2 38.73 -36.00 23.20
C SER A 2 38.24 -36.33 24.62
N GLN A 3 38.19 -35.34 25.55
CA GLN A 3 37.85 -35.57 26.96
C GLN A 3 36.50 -34.97 27.43
N GLY A 4 35.83 -34.13 26.64
CA GLY A 4 34.57 -33.46 27.03
C GLY A 4 34.81 -32.19 27.85
N LEU A 5 33.83 -31.27 27.90
CA LEU A 5 33.96 -29.99 28.59
C LEU A 5 33.64 -30.11 30.08
N ARG A 6 34.49 -29.58 30.97
CA ARG A 6 34.16 -29.39 32.38
C ARG A 6 33.36 -28.09 32.53
N GLU A 7 32.12 -28.20 32.99
CA GLU A 7 31.26 -27.05 33.25
C GLU A 7 31.69 -26.28 34.51
N LEU A 8 31.51 -24.96 34.49
CA LEU A 8 31.77 -24.06 35.62
C LEU A 8 30.74 -24.27 36.73
N THR A 9 31.21 -24.49 37.96
CA THR A 9 30.35 -24.54 39.15
C THR A 9 30.12 -23.15 39.75
N ASN A 10 29.00 -22.96 40.45
CA ASN A 10 28.74 -21.70 41.16
C ASN A 10 29.79 -21.40 42.25
N GLN A 11 30.39 -22.43 42.85
CA GLN A 11 31.45 -22.25 43.85
C GLN A 11 32.74 -21.67 43.24
N GLU A 12 33.09 -22.05 42.02
CA GLU A 12 34.24 -21.53 41.29
C GLU A 12 34.01 -20.09 40.84
N LEU A 13 32.79 -19.76 40.38
CA LEU A 13 32.40 -18.39 40.07
C LEU A 13 32.46 -17.49 41.31
N ASN A 14 31.93 -17.96 42.44
CA ASN A 14 31.98 -17.24 43.71
C ASN A 14 33.43 -17.04 44.20
N ALA A 15 34.31 -18.04 44.05
CA ALA A 15 35.73 -17.90 44.39
C ALA A 15 36.46 -16.88 43.50
N ALA A 16 36.13 -16.82 42.21
CA ALA A 16 36.70 -15.84 41.29
C ALA A 16 36.23 -14.41 41.63
N LEU A 17 34.95 -14.21 41.92
CA LEU A 17 34.40 -12.92 42.36
C LEU A 17 34.98 -12.47 43.70
N GLU A 18 35.19 -13.40 44.63
CA GLU A 18 35.85 -13.13 45.91
C GLU A 18 37.24 -12.52 45.72
N SER A 19 38.01 -12.98 44.73
CA SER A 19 39.36 -12.46 44.45
C SER A 19 39.40 -10.99 44.05
N VAL A 20 38.30 -10.46 43.51
CA VAL A 20 38.15 -9.06 43.08
C VAL A 20 37.51 -8.22 44.19
N LEU A 21 36.42 -8.72 44.77
CA LEU A 21 35.62 -7.98 45.75
C LEU A 21 36.29 -7.88 47.12
N LEU A 22 37.00 -8.93 47.57
CA LEU A 22 37.59 -8.95 48.91
C LEU A 22 38.67 -7.88 49.10
N PRO A 23 39.65 -7.67 48.18
CA PRO A 23 40.62 -6.59 48.31
C PRO A 23 39.97 -5.19 48.29
N LYS A 24 39.01 -4.97 47.39
CA LYS A 24 38.30 -3.70 47.24
C LYS A 24 37.51 -3.33 48.50
N LEU A 25 36.73 -4.28 49.02
CA LEU A 25 35.96 -4.09 50.25
C LEU A 25 36.86 -3.97 51.47
N SER A 26 37.98 -4.70 51.53
CA SER A 26 38.95 -4.57 52.64
C SER A 26 39.58 -3.18 52.69
N GLN A 27 40.00 -2.65 51.53
CA GLN A 27 40.57 -1.31 51.42
C GLN A 27 39.55 -0.23 51.78
N LEU A 28 38.32 -0.37 51.31
CA LEU A 28 37.22 0.54 51.65
C LEU A 28 36.96 0.52 53.16
N LEU A 29 36.78 -0.67 53.73
CA LEU A 29 36.47 -0.87 55.15
C LEU A 29 37.58 -0.35 56.07
N ALA A 30 38.85 -0.55 55.71
CA ALA A 30 40.00 -0.05 56.46
C ALA A 30 40.14 1.48 56.42
N ALA A 31 39.57 2.15 55.43
CA ALA A 31 39.59 3.60 55.27
C ALA A 31 38.45 4.32 56.00
N ARG A 32 37.54 3.60 56.69
CA ARG A 32 36.38 4.19 57.37
C ARG A 32 36.63 4.42 58.86
N GLU A 33 36.07 5.51 59.36
CA GLU A 33 36.20 5.95 60.75
C GLU A 33 35.18 5.25 61.68
N LEU A 34 35.42 5.34 63.00
CA LEU A 34 34.51 4.81 64.01
C LEU A 34 33.08 5.37 63.84
N GLY A 35 32.08 4.51 63.99
CA GLY A 35 30.65 4.82 63.86
C GLY A 35 30.10 4.72 62.43
N HIS A 36 30.95 4.53 61.42
CA HIS A 36 30.51 4.47 60.03
C HIS A 36 29.81 3.14 59.69
N CYS A 37 28.65 3.21 59.04
CA CYS A 37 27.80 2.07 58.72
C CYS A 37 27.63 1.94 57.20
N MET A 38 27.85 0.74 56.66
CA MET A 38 27.84 0.43 55.23
C MET A 38 27.00 -0.82 54.93
N ARG A 39 26.34 -0.85 53.77
CA ARG A 39 25.56 -2.00 53.29
C ARG A 39 26.01 -2.43 51.90
N VAL A 40 26.03 -3.73 51.66
CA VAL A 40 26.25 -4.36 50.34
C VAL A 40 25.05 -5.24 50.01
N THR A 41 24.46 -5.01 48.83
CA THR A 41 23.33 -5.76 48.26
C THR A 41 23.77 -6.48 46.97
N ASP A 42 22.86 -7.18 46.30
CA ASP A 42 23.06 -7.70 44.93
C ASP A 42 24.14 -8.78 44.77
N LEU A 43 24.38 -9.56 45.83
CA LEU A 43 25.25 -10.74 45.82
C LEU A 43 24.48 -12.02 46.14
N ASP A 44 25.00 -13.15 45.66
CA ASP A 44 24.53 -14.46 46.07
C ASP A 44 24.83 -14.73 47.56
N ARG A 45 23.93 -15.44 48.25
CA ARG A 45 24.03 -15.71 49.69
C ARG A 45 25.35 -16.42 50.05
N GLU A 46 25.83 -17.35 49.23
CA GLU A 46 27.11 -18.05 49.48
C GLU A 46 28.30 -17.10 49.35
N LEU A 47 28.28 -16.21 48.36
CA LEU A 47 29.33 -15.21 48.15
C LEU A 47 29.36 -14.18 49.28
N MET A 48 28.19 -13.74 49.78
CA MET A 48 28.09 -12.86 50.96
C MET A 48 28.76 -13.49 52.18
N ILE A 49 28.51 -14.77 52.45
CA ILE A 49 29.11 -15.49 53.59
C ILE A 49 30.64 -15.57 53.43
N ARG A 50 31.12 -15.91 52.24
CA ARG A 50 32.57 -16.00 51.95
C ARG A 50 33.27 -14.65 52.13
N LEU A 51 32.72 -13.59 51.54
CA LEU A 51 33.25 -12.24 51.66
C LEU A 51 33.22 -11.73 53.11
N ALA A 52 32.13 -11.99 53.84
CA ALA A 52 32.05 -11.60 55.24
C ALA A 52 33.13 -12.33 56.07
N GLY A 53 33.36 -13.62 55.81
CA GLY A 53 34.44 -14.41 56.42
C GLY A 53 35.83 -13.83 56.13
N GLY A 54 36.11 -13.58 54.85
CA GLY A 54 37.38 -12.99 54.41
C GLY A 54 37.63 -11.59 54.99
N LEU A 55 36.60 -10.74 55.05
CA LEU A 55 36.71 -9.38 55.57
C LEU A 55 36.97 -9.34 57.08
N ARG A 56 36.36 -10.22 57.87
CA ARG A 56 36.65 -10.32 59.32
C ARG A 56 38.11 -10.72 59.57
N ALA A 57 38.68 -11.55 58.69
CA ALA A 57 40.09 -11.93 58.78
C ALA A 57 41.02 -10.80 58.32
N ALA A 58 40.68 -10.10 57.24
CA ALA A 58 41.50 -9.04 56.65
C ALA A 58 41.46 -7.72 57.43
N VAL A 59 40.31 -7.38 58.04
CA VAL A 59 40.10 -6.14 58.82
C VAL A 59 39.47 -6.47 60.19
N PRO A 60 40.23 -7.03 61.16
CA PRO A 60 39.71 -7.43 62.47
C PRO A 60 39.17 -6.26 63.31
N ALA A 61 39.57 -5.03 62.96
CA ALA A 61 39.15 -3.80 63.62
C ALA A 61 37.75 -3.32 63.21
N ALA A 62 37.05 -4.01 62.29
CA ALA A 62 35.71 -3.67 61.84
C ALA A 62 34.69 -4.78 62.16
N ASN A 63 33.42 -4.40 62.30
CA ASN A 63 32.31 -5.35 62.47
C ASN A 63 31.73 -5.70 61.09
N VAL A 64 31.80 -6.97 60.70
CA VAL A 64 31.24 -7.44 59.42
C VAL A 64 30.23 -8.55 59.69
N VAL A 65 29.00 -8.37 59.23
CA VAL A 65 27.86 -9.24 59.52
C VAL A 65 27.00 -9.47 58.27
N VAL A 66 26.20 -10.53 58.27
CA VAL A 66 25.22 -10.84 57.21
C VAL A 66 23.83 -10.81 57.83
N LEU A 67 22.91 -10.07 57.23
CA LEU A 67 21.52 -10.05 57.68
C LEU A 67 20.86 -11.40 57.32
N ALA A 68 20.33 -12.10 58.32
CA ALA A 68 19.97 -13.50 58.18
C ALA A 68 18.51 -13.81 58.56
N ASP A 69 17.85 -14.59 57.69
CA ASP A 69 16.66 -15.37 58.01
C ASP A 69 17.04 -16.68 58.76
N GLU A 70 16.06 -17.54 59.06
CA GLU A 70 16.33 -18.82 59.73
C GLU A 70 17.25 -19.74 58.92
N GLY A 71 17.17 -19.69 57.59
CA GLY A 71 17.99 -20.52 56.69
C GLY A 71 19.46 -20.08 56.67
N LEU A 72 19.72 -18.79 56.51
CA LEU A 72 21.09 -18.25 56.48
C LEU A 72 21.77 -18.35 57.85
N ARG A 73 20.98 -18.23 58.94
CA ARG A 73 21.48 -18.45 60.31
C ARG A 73 21.94 -19.89 60.54
N ALA A 74 21.31 -20.87 59.89
CA ALA A 74 21.78 -22.26 59.94
C ALA A 74 23.09 -22.48 59.16
N MET A 75 23.32 -21.72 58.09
CA MET A 75 24.52 -21.82 57.25
C MET A 75 25.76 -21.12 57.85
N ALA A 76 25.58 -19.98 58.52
CA ALA A 76 26.68 -19.17 59.07
C ALA A 76 26.31 -18.51 60.42
N PRO A 77 26.15 -19.28 61.50
CA PRO A 77 25.62 -18.77 62.78
C PRO A 77 26.48 -17.68 63.43
N ASP A 78 27.80 -17.72 63.24
CA ASP A 78 28.76 -16.78 63.86
C ASP A 78 28.82 -15.40 63.18
N MET A 79 28.14 -15.25 62.04
CA MET A 79 28.18 -14.06 61.17
C MET A 79 26.78 -13.52 60.88
N ALA A 80 25.75 -14.32 61.14
CA ALA A 80 24.35 -14.02 60.94
C ALA A 80 23.78 -13.13 62.06
N VAL A 81 23.14 -12.02 61.71
CA VAL A 81 22.45 -11.12 62.67
C VAL A 81 20.99 -10.92 62.29
N SER A 82 20.13 -10.69 63.29
CA SER A 82 18.74 -10.24 63.09
C SER A 82 18.69 -8.73 62.81
N SER A 83 17.57 -8.25 62.24
CA SER A 83 17.33 -6.81 62.04
C SER A 83 17.43 -6.01 63.34
N THR A 84 16.92 -6.55 64.45
CA THR A 84 17.03 -5.93 65.79
C THR A 84 18.48 -5.85 66.27
N LYS A 85 19.27 -6.89 66.05
CA LYS A 85 20.69 -6.91 66.44
C LYS A 85 21.53 -5.98 65.57
N LEU A 86 21.20 -5.85 64.29
CA LEU A 86 21.85 -4.92 63.37
C LEU A 86 21.65 -3.46 63.84
N VAL A 87 20.44 -3.10 64.27
CA VAL A 87 20.15 -1.77 64.83
C VAL A 87 20.93 -1.53 66.13
N GLU A 88 21.10 -2.55 66.98
CA GLU A 88 21.94 -2.45 68.18
C GLU A 88 23.42 -2.20 67.84
N LEU A 89 23.95 -2.86 66.80
CA LEU A 89 25.34 -2.71 66.36
C LEU A 89 25.61 -1.35 65.68
N ARG A 90 24.58 -0.71 65.13
CA ARG A 90 24.66 0.65 64.59
C ARG A 90 24.78 1.70 65.70
N ASN A 91 24.05 1.54 66.81
CA ASN A 91 23.96 2.57 67.84
C ASN A 91 25.25 2.67 68.67
N PRO A 92 25.64 3.88 69.15
CA PRO A 92 26.77 4.06 70.06
C PRO A 92 26.67 3.19 71.32
N LEU A 93 27.81 2.97 71.98
CA LEU A 93 27.82 2.28 73.27
C LEU A 93 27.11 3.14 74.35
N PRO A 94 26.64 2.55 75.47
CA PRO A 94 25.93 3.31 76.53
C PRO A 94 26.73 4.46 77.19
N ASN A 95 28.03 4.58 76.88
CA ASN A 95 28.95 5.63 77.29
C ASN A 95 29.21 6.68 76.19
N ASP A 96 28.39 6.73 75.13
CA ASP A 96 28.51 7.60 73.94
C ASP A 96 29.77 7.38 73.08
N GLU A 97 30.51 6.28 73.28
CA GLU A 97 31.63 5.92 72.40
C GLU A 97 31.12 5.33 71.06
N LEU A 98 31.73 5.78 69.96
CA LEU A 98 31.46 5.28 68.61
C LEU A 98 32.03 3.86 68.45
N ARG A 99 31.21 2.95 67.94
CA ARG A 99 31.60 1.56 67.65
C ARG A 99 32.57 1.49 66.46
N PRO A 100 33.28 0.37 66.28
CA PRO A 100 34.05 0.15 65.05
C PRO A 100 33.16 0.17 63.80
N PRO A 101 33.73 0.48 62.60
CA PRO A 101 32.98 0.51 61.35
C PRO A 101 32.18 -0.77 61.13
N LEU A 102 30.93 -0.65 60.68
CA LEU A 102 30.00 -1.75 60.49
C LEU A 102 29.71 -1.94 58.99
N LEU A 103 29.97 -3.13 58.46
CA LEU A 103 29.55 -3.55 57.12
C LEU A 103 28.53 -4.68 57.23
N VAL A 104 27.36 -4.50 56.60
CA VAL A 104 26.32 -5.54 56.53
C VAL A 104 26.09 -5.98 55.09
N PHE A 105 26.06 -7.30 54.87
CA PHE A 105 25.54 -7.88 53.63
C PHE A 105 24.04 -8.15 53.78
N VAL A 106 23.24 -7.66 52.83
CA VAL A 106 21.78 -7.75 52.85
C VAL A 106 21.30 -8.56 51.63
N PRO A 107 20.79 -9.79 51.83
CA PRO A 107 20.22 -10.60 50.75
C PRO A 107 19.01 -9.91 50.10
N ASN A 108 18.96 -9.90 48.76
CA ASN A 108 17.91 -9.23 48.00
C ASN A 108 16.51 -9.85 48.18
N ASP A 109 16.45 -11.11 48.56
CA ASP A 109 15.23 -11.88 48.73
C ASP A 109 14.64 -11.80 50.15
N LEU A 110 15.30 -11.06 51.06
CA LEU A 110 14.94 -10.98 52.46
C LEU A 110 14.13 -9.71 52.76
N ARG A 111 12.87 -9.87 53.18
CA ARG A 111 12.02 -8.78 53.68
C ARG A 111 12.09 -8.71 55.21
N ALA A 112 12.45 -7.56 55.76
CA ALA A 112 12.66 -7.38 57.19
C ALA A 112 11.77 -6.27 57.77
N SER A 113 11.24 -6.50 58.99
CA SER A 113 10.27 -5.63 59.66
C SER A 113 10.78 -4.23 60.07
N ALA A 114 12.04 -3.89 59.75
CA ALA A 114 12.70 -2.64 60.14
C ALA A 114 13.61 -2.08 59.02
N GLU A 115 13.28 -2.31 57.75
CA GLU A 115 14.05 -1.87 56.57
C GLU A 115 14.39 -0.36 56.59
N ASP A 116 13.48 0.49 57.08
CA ASP A 116 13.73 1.93 57.21
C ASP A 116 14.90 2.27 58.16
N SER A 117 15.25 1.36 59.09
CA SER A 117 16.29 1.58 60.10
C SER A 117 17.71 1.24 59.65
N PHE A 118 17.84 0.57 58.48
CA PHE A 118 19.11 0.24 57.84
C PHE A 118 19.11 0.51 56.32
N GLY A 119 18.22 1.38 55.85
CA GLY A 119 18.19 1.89 54.48
C GLY A 119 19.29 2.93 54.21
N VAL A 120 19.33 3.46 52.98
CA VAL A 120 20.38 4.38 52.47
C VAL A 120 20.53 5.66 53.32
N ALA A 121 19.48 6.07 54.03
CA ALA A 121 19.53 7.21 54.96
C ALA A 121 20.39 6.95 56.21
N THR A 122 20.73 5.69 56.50
CA THR A 122 21.41 5.26 57.74
C THR A 122 22.67 4.42 57.48
N PHE A 123 22.78 3.79 56.32
CA PHE A 123 23.95 3.03 55.88
C PHE A 123 24.39 3.52 54.50
N GLU A 124 25.70 3.76 54.34
CA GLU A 124 26.31 4.00 53.01
C GLU A 124 26.11 2.76 52.14
N GLU A 125 25.52 2.92 50.97
CA GLU A 125 25.39 1.85 49.99
C GLU A 125 26.71 1.69 49.23
N VAL A 126 27.35 0.54 49.42
CA VAL A 126 28.61 0.20 48.76
C VAL A 126 28.28 -0.53 47.46
N SER A 127 28.44 0.19 46.34
CA SER A 127 28.26 -0.38 45.01
C SER A 127 29.34 -1.42 44.70
N ILE A 128 28.87 -2.57 44.22
CA ILE A 128 29.69 -3.66 43.66
C ILE A 128 29.73 -3.59 42.13
N ASP A 129 29.25 -2.49 41.54
CA ASP A 129 29.21 -2.31 40.09
C ASP A 129 30.61 -2.44 39.49
N GLY A 130 30.66 -3.09 38.33
CA GLY A 130 31.91 -3.34 37.62
C GLY A 130 32.75 -4.50 38.15
N ALA A 131 32.33 -5.22 39.21
CA ALA A 131 33.08 -6.37 39.72
C ALA A 131 33.32 -7.46 38.65
N TYR A 132 32.28 -7.77 37.86
CA TYR A 132 32.41 -8.69 36.73
C TYR A 132 33.28 -8.13 35.60
N ALA A 133 33.23 -6.82 35.33
CA ALA A 133 34.07 -6.19 34.31
C ALA A 133 35.55 -6.20 34.70
N GLU A 134 35.86 -5.98 35.97
CA GLU A 134 37.21 -6.09 36.52
C GLU A 134 37.71 -7.54 36.49
N LEU A 135 36.86 -8.50 36.89
CA LEU A 135 37.15 -9.92 36.76
C LEU A 135 37.42 -10.32 35.30
N ASN A 136 36.63 -9.82 34.35
CA ASN A 136 36.85 -10.03 32.92
C ASN A 136 38.23 -9.53 32.48
N GLY A 137 38.65 -8.35 32.93
CA GLY A 137 39.99 -7.82 32.66
C GLY A 137 41.11 -8.72 33.21
N GLN A 138 40.96 -9.22 34.44
CA GLN A 138 41.94 -10.13 35.05
C GLN A 138 42.00 -11.50 34.34
N LEU A 139 40.86 -12.02 33.89
CA LEU A 139 40.78 -13.29 33.17
C LEU A 139 41.30 -13.18 31.74
N LEU A 140 41.01 -12.08 31.03
CA LEU A 140 41.55 -11.82 29.69
C LEU A 140 43.08 -11.72 29.69
N ALA A 141 43.66 -11.13 30.74
CA ALA A 141 45.11 -11.08 30.92
C ALA A 141 45.73 -12.49 31.06
N GLN A 142 44.98 -13.47 31.55
CA GLN A 142 45.44 -14.86 31.73
C GLN A 142 45.27 -15.72 30.46
N VAL A 143 44.50 -15.27 29.47
CA VAL A 143 44.38 -15.95 28.17
C VAL A 143 45.77 -16.00 27.49
N PRO A 144 46.16 -17.13 26.87
CA PRO A 144 47.40 -17.25 26.12
C PRO A 144 47.59 -16.15 25.07
N ALA A 145 48.80 -15.62 24.95
CA ALA A 145 49.08 -14.44 24.10
C ALA A 145 48.73 -14.64 22.61
N ASN A 146 48.81 -15.88 22.12
CA ASN A 146 48.44 -16.24 20.75
C ASN A 146 46.93 -16.24 20.48
N LEU A 147 46.09 -16.33 21.52
CA LEU A 147 44.62 -16.37 21.41
C LEU A 147 43.96 -15.08 21.92
N ARG A 148 44.64 -14.31 22.77
CA ARG A 148 44.09 -13.12 23.44
C ARG A 148 43.46 -12.13 22.47
N MET A 149 44.16 -11.78 21.40
CA MET A 149 43.65 -10.83 20.39
C MET A 149 42.36 -11.32 19.72
N ALA A 150 42.28 -12.61 19.39
CA ALA A 150 41.09 -13.19 18.77
C ALA A 150 39.91 -13.25 19.74
N VAL A 151 40.15 -13.60 21.00
CA VAL A 151 39.11 -13.61 22.06
C VAL A 151 38.57 -12.20 22.32
N GLU A 152 39.46 -11.20 22.44
CA GLU A 152 39.07 -9.80 22.62
C GLU A 152 38.26 -9.29 21.43
N ALA A 153 38.64 -9.64 20.20
CA ALA A 153 37.89 -9.28 19.00
C ALA A 153 36.50 -9.94 18.97
N CYS A 154 36.38 -11.24 19.31
CA CYS A 154 35.09 -11.93 19.41
C CYS A 154 34.16 -11.28 20.46
N LEU A 155 34.69 -10.95 21.64
CA LEU A 155 33.90 -10.31 22.70
C LEU A 155 33.51 -8.87 22.35
N SER A 156 34.40 -8.14 21.66
CA SER A 156 34.13 -6.79 21.17
C SER A 156 33.02 -6.79 20.13
N GLU A 157 33.01 -7.77 19.23
CA GLU A 157 31.97 -7.91 18.21
C GLU A 157 30.59 -8.16 18.84
N LEU A 158 30.51 -9.02 19.85
CA LEU A 158 29.26 -9.24 20.60
C LEU A 158 28.79 -8.03 21.41
N ARG A 159 29.69 -7.09 21.71
CA ARG A 159 29.42 -5.88 22.52
C ARG A 159 29.33 -4.60 21.69
N ARG A 160 29.41 -4.69 20.37
CA ARG A 160 29.33 -3.54 19.45
C ARG A 160 27.99 -2.81 19.62
N ARG A 161 28.03 -1.47 19.70
CA ARG A 161 26.85 -0.63 20.07
C ARG A 161 25.64 -0.85 19.17
N ASP A 162 25.85 -1.02 17.87
CA ASP A 162 24.78 -1.17 16.88
C ASP A 162 24.21 -2.60 16.79
N SER A 163 24.87 -3.59 17.42
CA SER A 163 24.52 -5.01 17.34
C SER A 163 24.77 -5.76 18.65
N ARG A 164 24.49 -5.13 19.79
CA ARG A 164 24.80 -5.66 21.13
C ARG A 164 24.04 -6.96 21.38
N TRP A 165 24.79 -8.03 21.65
CA TRP A 165 24.21 -9.32 22.01
C TRP A 165 23.76 -9.33 23.47
N ARG A 166 22.45 -9.56 23.69
CA ARG A 166 21.83 -9.47 25.02
C ARG A 166 22.35 -10.50 26.04
N TYR A 167 22.96 -11.58 25.58
CA TYR A 167 23.51 -12.65 26.43
C TYR A 167 25.03 -12.54 26.63
N ALA A 168 25.67 -11.47 26.17
CA ALA A 168 27.11 -11.21 26.37
C ALA A 168 27.35 -10.07 27.39
N ASP A 169 26.60 -10.06 28.48
CA ASP A 169 26.85 -9.16 29.61
C ASP A 169 28.15 -9.53 30.36
N ASP A 170 28.56 -8.70 31.32
CA ASP A 170 29.82 -8.94 32.03
C ASP A 170 29.83 -10.23 32.84
N ALA A 171 28.66 -10.68 33.34
CA ALA A 171 28.55 -11.93 34.07
C ALA A 171 28.68 -13.15 33.16
N ALA A 172 28.03 -13.16 31.99
CA ALA A 172 28.14 -14.23 31.01
C ALA A 172 29.56 -14.32 30.43
N VAL A 173 30.22 -13.18 30.19
CA VAL A 173 31.62 -13.17 29.75
C VAL A 173 32.57 -13.70 30.82
N ALA A 174 32.34 -13.37 32.10
CA ALA A 174 33.12 -13.93 33.19
C ALA A 174 32.96 -15.45 33.27
N ARG A 175 31.72 -15.95 33.12
CA ARG A 175 31.44 -17.38 33.08
C ARG A 175 32.11 -18.07 31.90
N TYR A 176 32.08 -17.47 30.71
CA TYR A 176 32.76 -17.96 29.51
C TYR A 176 34.28 -18.08 29.75
N LEU A 177 34.92 -17.00 30.21
CA LEU A 177 36.36 -16.96 30.44
C LEU A 177 36.81 -17.91 31.56
N LEU A 178 36.05 -18.03 32.65
CA LEU A 178 36.30 -19.01 33.72
C LEU A 178 36.16 -20.44 33.22
N THR A 179 35.15 -20.72 32.39
CA THR A 179 34.99 -22.03 31.75
C THR A 179 36.19 -22.33 30.86
N CYS A 180 36.69 -21.35 30.11
CA CYS A 180 37.93 -21.49 29.34
C CYS A 180 39.14 -21.80 30.24
N GLN A 181 39.29 -21.07 31.35
CA GLN A 181 40.41 -21.23 32.28
C GLN A 181 40.43 -22.61 32.96
N ILE A 182 39.28 -23.10 33.42
CA ILE A 182 39.16 -24.42 34.09
C ILE A 182 39.49 -25.56 33.12
N ASN A 183 39.30 -25.33 31.82
CA ASN A 183 39.65 -26.26 30.74
C ASN A 183 41.00 -25.88 30.09
N GLU A 184 41.90 -25.25 30.85
CA GLU A 184 43.30 -24.97 30.48
C GLU A 184 43.48 -24.12 29.20
N PHE A 185 42.46 -23.33 28.83
CA PHE A 185 42.42 -22.57 27.58
C PHE A 185 42.63 -23.44 26.32
N ASP A 186 42.19 -24.70 26.35
CA ASP A 186 42.18 -25.55 25.16
C ASP A 186 41.29 -24.95 24.06
N PRO A 187 41.79 -24.73 22.82
CA PRO A 187 41.04 -24.05 21.76
C PRO A 187 39.67 -24.68 21.44
N ASP A 188 39.58 -26.02 21.48
CA ASP A 188 38.32 -26.72 21.22
C ASP A 188 37.33 -26.51 22.39
N ALA A 189 37.82 -26.53 23.63
CA ALA A 189 37.03 -26.25 24.83
C ALA A 189 36.57 -24.79 24.90
N MET A 190 37.40 -23.83 24.45
CA MET A 190 37.02 -22.42 24.35
C MET A 190 35.91 -22.20 23.32
N GLY A 191 35.95 -22.94 22.22
CA GLY A 191 34.87 -22.97 21.22
C GLY A 191 33.60 -23.68 21.73
N ALA A 192 33.76 -24.72 22.55
CA ALA A 192 32.66 -25.39 23.22
C ALA A 192 31.95 -24.48 24.23
N ALA A 193 32.69 -23.66 24.98
CA ALA A 193 32.18 -22.79 26.04
C ALA A 193 31.28 -21.64 25.53
N LEU A 194 31.14 -21.45 24.21
CA LEU A 194 30.27 -20.43 23.61
C LEU A 194 28.80 -20.49 24.09
N PHE A 195 28.32 -21.64 24.57
CA PHE A 195 26.97 -21.74 25.15
C PHE A 195 26.78 -20.84 26.39
N GLU A 196 27.84 -20.48 27.13
CA GLU A 196 27.74 -19.53 28.24
C GLU A 196 27.34 -18.12 27.76
N LEU A 197 27.62 -17.80 26.50
CA LEU A 197 27.17 -16.59 25.79
C LEU A 197 25.90 -16.82 24.98
N ALA A 198 25.22 -17.95 25.19
CA ALA A 198 24.04 -18.40 24.45
C ALA A 198 24.27 -18.50 22.92
N LEU A 199 25.48 -18.88 22.50
CA LEU A 199 25.84 -19.14 21.11
C LEU A 199 26.00 -20.65 20.87
N VAL A 200 25.84 -21.09 19.62
CA VAL A 200 26.06 -22.49 19.26
C VAL A 200 27.53 -22.85 19.47
N PRO A 201 27.87 -23.95 20.15
CA PRO A 201 29.26 -24.41 20.31
C PRO A 201 29.97 -24.56 18.96
N ASP A 202 31.20 -24.07 18.86
CA ASP A 202 32.03 -24.16 17.65
C ASP A 202 33.41 -24.72 18.02
N PHE A 203 33.60 -26.03 17.90
CA PHE A 203 34.85 -26.68 18.34
C PHE A 203 36.07 -26.32 17.49
N GLU A 204 35.89 -25.67 16.34
CA GLU A 204 36.96 -25.31 15.42
C GLU A 204 37.16 -23.79 15.35
N LEU A 205 36.53 -23.02 16.27
CA LEU A 205 36.49 -21.56 16.27
C LEU A 205 37.88 -20.92 16.12
N PHE A 206 38.86 -21.40 16.89
CA PHE A 206 40.20 -20.82 16.95
C PHE A 206 41.23 -21.51 16.04
N GLN A 207 40.84 -22.51 15.23
CA GLN A 207 41.75 -23.09 14.23
C GLN A 207 42.24 -22.04 13.22
N GLN A 208 41.39 -21.06 12.90
CA GLN A 208 41.72 -19.88 12.11
C GLN A 208 41.36 -18.64 12.94
N SER A 209 42.24 -18.28 13.88
CA SER A 209 41.99 -17.24 14.90
C SER A 209 41.57 -15.89 14.30
N GLU A 210 42.02 -15.56 13.09
CA GLU A 210 41.69 -14.32 12.38
C GLU A 210 40.22 -14.26 11.92
N ARG A 211 39.58 -15.42 11.72
CA ARG A 211 38.17 -15.53 11.31
C ARG A 211 37.19 -15.71 12.46
N ALA A 212 37.70 -15.88 13.68
CA ALA A 212 36.87 -16.15 14.85
C ALA A 212 35.80 -15.06 15.09
N PRO A 213 36.08 -13.74 14.96
CA PRO A 213 35.08 -12.70 15.17
C PRO A 213 33.92 -12.78 14.18
N ALA A 214 34.21 -12.97 12.89
CA ALA A 214 33.20 -13.10 11.84
C ALA A 214 32.34 -14.37 12.04
N ARG A 215 32.95 -15.49 12.47
CA ARG A 215 32.21 -16.72 12.81
C ARG A 215 31.27 -16.51 13.99
N VAL A 216 31.72 -15.78 15.02
CA VAL A 216 30.89 -15.42 16.19
C VAL A 216 29.73 -14.51 15.80
N ALA A 217 29.96 -13.51 14.93
CA ALA A 217 28.90 -12.64 14.41
C ALA A 217 27.82 -13.43 13.65
N ARG A 218 28.23 -14.38 12.78
CA ARG A 218 27.27 -15.22 12.04
C ARG A 218 26.53 -16.19 12.95
N ASN A 219 27.23 -16.79 13.93
CA ASN A 219 26.61 -17.66 14.92
C ASN A 219 25.52 -16.93 15.70
N ARG A 220 25.80 -15.69 16.13
CA ARG A 220 24.81 -14.79 16.76
C ARG A 220 23.58 -14.59 15.87
N GLU A 221 23.76 -14.24 14.60
CA GLU A 221 22.64 -14.06 13.65
C GLU A 221 21.80 -15.32 13.48
N CYS A 222 22.45 -16.48 13.39
CA CYS A 222 21.77 -17.77 13.29
C CYS A 222 20.94 -18.07 14.54
N VAL A 223 21.50 -17.87 15.73
CA VAL A 223 20.78 -18.07 17.00
C VAL A 223 19.61 -17.10 17.13
N GLU A 224 19.79 -15.85 16.75
CA GLU A 224 18.75 -14.80 16.70
C GLU A 224 17.59 -15.22 15.80
N ARG A 225 17.87 -15.67 14.57
CA ARG A 225 16.84 -16.17 13.64
C ARG A 225 16.10 -17.40 14.17
N VAL A 226 16.81 -18.36 14.76
CA VAL A 226 16.19 -19.59 15.31
C VAL A 226 15.33 -19.28 16.54
N THR A 227 15.80 -18.40 17.41
CA THR A 227 15.14 -18.13 18.70
C THR A 227 13.88 -17.27 18.50
N TRP A 228 13.92 -16.27 17.62
CA TRP A 228 12.83 -15.28 17.46
C TRP A 228 11.95 -15.47 16.21
N SER A 229 12.18 -16.50 15.39
CA SER A 229 11.27 -16.83 14.29
C SER A 229 9.90 -17.29 14.80
N THR A 230 8.82 -16.90 14.11
CA THR A 230 7.43 -17.30 14.39
C THR A 230 7.05 -18.63 13.73
N LYS A 231 7.96 -19.25 12.98
CA LYS A 231 7.71 -20.48 12.23
C LYS A 231 7.89 -21.72 13.11
N THR A 232 7.46 -22.88 12.63
CA THR A 232 7.64 -24.16 13.34
C THR A 232 9.13 -24.53 13.42
N GLU A 233 9.52 -25.25 14.47
CA GLU A 233 10.92 -25.59 14.78
C GLU A 233 11.64 -26.27 13.62
N ARG A 234 10.93 -27.08 12.82
CA ARG A 234 11.47 -27.72 11.61
C ARG A 234 11.72 -26.73 10.47
N VAL A 235 10.82 -25.76 10.28
CA VAL A 235 10.97 -24.74 9.23
C VAL A 235 12.09 -23.77 9.58
N ARG A 236 12.29 -23.45 10.87
CA ARG A 236 13.41 -22.60 11.32
C ARG A 236 14.78 -23.15 10.91
N ALA A 237 14.96 -24.47 10.88
CA ALA A 237 16.20 -25.09 10.42
C ALA A 237 16.42 -24.94 8.90
N LEU A 238 15.35 -24.96 8.11
CA LEU A 238 15.41 -24.81 6.64
C LEU A 238 15.79 -23.39 6.21
N GLU A 239 15.46 -22.38 7.02
CA GLU A 239 15.71 -20.96 6.71
C GLU A 239 17.12 -20.48 7.01
N LEU A 240 17.95 -21.36 7.58
CA LEU A 240 19.35 -21.06 7.86
C LEU A 240 20.21 -21.06 6.60
N GLY A 241 19.68 -21.50 5.45
CA GLY A 241 20.41 -21.54 4.18
C GLY A 241 21.61 -22.49 4.24
N LEU A 242 21.42 -23.66 4.85
CA LEU A 242 22.45 -24.68 4.98
C LEU A 242 22.42 -25.62 3.77
N LEU A 243 23.61 -25.98 3.28
CA LEU A 243 23.82 -26.67 2.01
C LEU A 243 23.46 -28.17 2.05
N ASP A 244 23.49 -28.81 3.23
CA ASP A 244 23.14 -30.23 3.39
C ASP A 244 21.69 -30.41 3.91
N PRO A 245 20.75 -30.88 3.06
CA PRO A 245 19.36 -31.10 3.47
C PRO A 245 19.18 -32.17 4.56
N VAL A 246 20.09 -33.15 4.65
CA VAL A 246 20.05 -34.19 5.68
C VAL A 246 20.41 -33.60 7.04
N PHE A 247 21.42 -32.73 7.06
CA PHE A 247 21.82 -31.98 8.25
C PHE A 247 20.70 -31.04 8.73
N CYS A 248 20.06 -30.30 7.82
CA CYS A 248 18.89 -29.45 8.12
C CYS A 248 17.78 -30.24 8.82
N LYS A 249 17.48 -31.45 8.33
CA LYS A 249 16.46 -32.31 8.92
C LYS A 249 16.83 -32.73 10.35
N GLN A 250 18.08 -33.15 10.58
CA GLN A 250 18.58 -33.52 11.91
C GLN A 250 18.51 -32.34 12.89
N LEU A 251 18.87 -31.15 12.43
CA LEU A 251 18.81 -29.92 13.24
C LEU A 251 17.36 -29.55 13.59
N GLY A 252 16.43 -29.67 12.63
CA GLY A 252 15.00 -29.45 12.87
C GLY A 252 14.37 -30.47 13.84
N GLU A 253 14.80 -31.74 13.80
CA GLU A 253 14.40 -32.77 14.77
C GLU A 253 14.95 -32.47 16.17
N PHE A 254 16.20 -31.99 16.27
CA PHE A 254 16.79 -31.54 17.53
C PHE A 254 16.02 -30.35 18.13
N PHE A 255 15.73 -29.31 17.34
CA PHE A 255 14.96 -28.15 17.78
C PHE A 255 13.56 -28.53 18.28
N SER A 256 12.88 -29.44 17.58
CA SER A 256 11.56 -29.93 17.98
C SER A 256 11.59 -30.73 19.30
N ARG A 257 12.72 -31.34 19.65
CA ARG A 257 12.86 -32.18 20.86
C ARG A 257 13.22 -31.36 22.10
N ILE A 258 14.12 -30.39 21.96
CA ILE A 258 14.67 -29.61 23.09
C ILE A 258 13.89 -28.31 23.33
N GLY A 259 13.30 -27.72 22.28
CA GLY A 259 12.73 -26.39 22.31
C GLY A 259 13.80 -25.30 22.15
N VAL A 260 13.48 -24.22 21.44
CA VAL A 260 14.45 -23.18 21.04
C VAL A 260 14.15 -21.77 21.57
N SER A 261 13.23 -21.65 22.53
CA SER A 261 12.81 -20.38 23.12
C SER A 261 13.89 -19.75 24.02
N ASN A 262 14.64 -20.57 24.76
CA ASN A 262 15.78 -20.12 25.57
C ASN A 262 17.10 -20.56 24.92
N PRO A 263 17.88 -19.64 24.31
CA PRO A 263 19.09 -20.00 23.58
C PRO A 263 20.18 -20.60 24.46
N LYS A 264 20.21 -20.27 25.76
CA LYS A 264 21.19 -20.86 26.68
C LYS A 264 20.97 -22.36 26.89
N GLU A 265 19.72 -22.80 26.96
CA GLU A 265 19.38 -24.20 27.25
C GLU A 265 19.69 -25.13 26.07
N TRP A 266 19.28 -24.75 24.86
CA TRP A 266 19.48 -25.62 23.69
C TRP A 266 20.92 -25.61 23.17
N THR A 267 21.63 -24.49 23.29
CA THR A 267 23.07 -24.44 22.95
C THR A 267 23.91 -25.23 23.96
N GLN A 268 23.55 -25.20 25.25
CA GLN A 268 24.20 -26.04 26.28
C GLN A 268 23.95 -27.54 26.03
N ALA A 269 22.75 -27.92 25.58
CA ALA A 269 22.41 -29.31 25.26
C ALA A 269 23.28 -29.92 24.14
N ILE A 270 23.86 -29.08 23.27
CA ILE A 270 24.82 -29.51 22.24
C ILE A 270 26.14 -29.95 22.85
N VAL A 271 26.62 -29.30 23.92
CA VAL A 271 27.89 -29.67 24.57
C VAL A 271 27.72 -30.83 25.55
N ARG A 272 26.63 -30.81 26.32
CA ARG A 272 26.37 -31.73 27.44
C ARG A 272 26.20 -33.18 26.99
N ASP A 273 25.62 -33.40 25.81
CA ASP A 273 25.43 -34.72 25.24
C ASP A 273 26.28 -34.90 23.97
N ARG A 274 27.19 -35.89 24.01
CA ARG A 274 28.07 -36.23 22.88
C ARG A 274 27.30 -36.60 21.61
N VAL A 275 26.06 -37.07 21.75
CA VAL A 275 25.19 -37.40 20.60
C VAL A 275 24.87 -36.15 19.77
N ASN A 276 24.86 -34.95 20.39
CA ASN A 276 24.54 -33.71 19.72
C ASN A 276 25.77 -32.95 19.17
N TRP A 277 27.00 -33.43 19.43
CA TRP A 277 28.23 -32.79 18.93
C TRP A 277 28.29 -32.61 17.41
N PRO A 278 27.74 -33.53 16.58
CA PRO A 278 27.65 -33.30 15.14
C PRO A 278 26.85 -32.05 14.75
N LEU A 279 25.99 -31.52 15.63
CA LEU A 279 25.17 -30.31 15.39
C LEU A 279 25.90 -29.00 15.74
N ALA A 280 27.16 -29.07 16.19
CA ALA A 280 27.98 -27.91 16.49
C ALA A 280 28.19 -27.01 15.25
N PHE A 281 28.41 -25.72 15.49
CA PHE A 281 28.43 -24.68 14.46
C PHE A 281 29.52 -24.88 13.40
N ASN A 282 30.65 -25.51 13.76
CA ASN A 282 31.69 -25.88 12.79
C ASN A 282 31.21 -26.85 11.71
N LYS A 283 30.05 -27.49 11.86
CA LYS A 283 29.45 -28.39 10.85
C LYS A 283 28.38 -27.72 10.00
N TRP A 284 28.10 -26.43 10.22
CA TRP A 284 27.10 -25.69 9.47
C TRP A 284 27.74 -25.14 8.19
N LEU A 285 27.47 -25.83 7.08
CA LEU A 285 27.90 -25.40 5.74
C LEU A 285 26.78 -24.58 5.10
N PHE A 286 27.04 -23.32 4.77
CA PHE A 286 26.06 -22.40 4.20
C PHE A 286 26.12 -22.40 2.67
N GLU A 287 24.96 -22.21 2.03
CA GLU A 287 24.83 -22.08 0.57
C GLU A 287 25.57 -20.87 0.00
N ASP A 288 25.82 -19.84 0.81
CA ASP A 288 26.53 -18.62 0.44
C ASP A 288 28.06 -18.75 0.47
N GLY A 289 28.60 -19.95 0.67
CA GLY A 289 30.05 -20.22 0.65
C GLY A 289 30.80 -19.87 1.94
N GLY A 290 30.12 -19.33 2.95
CA GLY A 290 30.73 -18.85 4.19
C GLY A 290 31.48 -17.52 4.04
N VAL A 291 32.39 -17.22 4.98
CA VAL A 291 33.14 -15.94 5.02
C VAL A 291 34.34 -16.00 4.05
N ASN A 292 34.11 -15.65 2.78
CA ASN A 292 35.06 -15.07 1.80
C ASN A 292 34.32 -14.72 0.48
N PRO A 293 34.72 -13.71 -0.33
CA PRO A 293 35.99 -12.95 -0.31
C PRO A 293 35.89 -11.40 -0.34
N ASP A 294 37.03 -10.75 -0.04
CA ASP A 294 37.36 -9.31 -0.19
C ASP A 294 37.45 -8.80 -1.65
N ALA A 295 36.81 -9.49 -2.60
CA ALA A 295 36.86 -9.16 -4.02
C ALA A 295 35.44 -9.18 -4.60
N ILE A 296 35.21 -8.32 -5.60
CA ILE A 296 33.89 -8.17 -6.23
C ILE A 296 34.00 -8.32 -7.75
N TYR A 297 33.18 -9.17 -8.33
CA TYR A 297 32.94 -9.19 -9.76
C TYR A 297 32.01 -8.04 -10.12
N ILE A 298 32.36 -7.28 -11.16
CA ILE A 298 31.50 -6.27 -11.78
C ILE A 298 31.44 -6.60 -13.27
N GLY A 299 30.24 -6.93 -13.75
CA GLY A 299 30.00 -7.43 -15.10
C GLY A 299 28.73 -6.86 -15.73
N ASP A 300 28.43 -7.28 -16.96
CA ASP A 300 27.17 -6.98 -17.65
C ASP A 300 26.81 -5.48 -17.67
N VAL A 301 27.82 -4.63 -17.92
CA VAL A 301 27.67 -3.17 -17.90
C VAL A 301 26.88 -2.71 -19.13
N ALA A 302 25.56 -2.65 -18.99
CA ALA A 302 24.64 -2.24 -20.03
C ALA A 302 24.24 -0.76 -19.93
N LEU A 303 24.05 -0.15 -21.09
CA LEU A 303 23.53 1.22 -21.27
C LEU A 303 22.09 1.14 -21.78
N PRO A 304 21.07 1.00 -20.91
CA PRO A 304 19.67 0.76 -21.33
C PRO A 304 18.97 2.00 -21.88
N ASP A 305 19.43 3.20 -21.51
CA ASP A 305 18.76 4.45 -21.90
C ASP A 305 19.28 5.04 -23.22
N LEU A 306 20.40 4.51 -23.75
CA LEU A 306 20.94 4.99 -25.02
C LEU A 306 20.18 4.35 -26.18
N PRO A 307 19.64 5.16 -27.10
CA PRO A 307 18.95 4.64 -28.26
C PRO A 307 19.93 3.92 -29.19
N VAL A 308 19.42 2.87 -29.85
CA VAL A 308 20.10 2.16 -30.92
C VAL A 308 19.59 2.69 -32.25
N VAL A 309 20.49 3.03 -33.16
CA VAL A 309 20.11 3.44 -34.52
C VAL A 309 19.50 2.24 -35.24
N LYS A 310 18.24 2.37 -35.67
CA LYS A 310 17.50 1.32 -36.37
C LYS A 310 17.76 1.34 -37.89
N ASP A 311 17.51 0.21 -38.55
CA ASP A 311 17.72 0.01 -39.99
C ASP A 311 16.85 0.92 -40.89
N ASP A 312 15.76 1.47 -40.35
CA ASP A 312 14.81 2.35 -41.04
C ASP A 312 15.13 3.85 -40.90
N ASN A 313 16.32 4.19 -40.39
CA ASN A 313 16.73 5.59 -40.21
C ASN A 313 17.14 6.24 -41.55
N GLU A 314 16.48 7.33 -41.92
CA GLU A 314 16.74 8.07 -43.17
C GLU A 314 17.86 9.12 -43.04
N ASP A 315 18.44 9.31 -41.86
CA ASP A 315 19.53 10.28 -41.65
C ASP A 315 20.87 9.75 -42.20
N PRO A 316 21.45 10.38 -43.25
CA PRO A 316 22.69 9.92 -43.86
C PRO A 316 23.91 9.94 -42.92
N ARG A 317 23.84 10.66 -41.78
CA ARG A 317 24.94 10.75 -40.79
C ARG A 317 24.90 9.60 -39.78
N LEU A 318 23.73 9.02 -39.55
CA LEU A 318 23.55 7.84 -38.70
C LEU A 318 23.67 6.52 -39.49
N ALA A 319 23.80 6.59 -40.82
CA ALA A 319 23.92 5.42 -41.69
C ALA A 319 25.13 4.53 -41.35
N GLU A 320 26.25 5.11 -40.91
CA GLU A 320 27.45 4.37 -40.48
C GLU A 320 27.34 3.86 -39.02
N LEU A 321 26.32 4.29 -38.27
CA LEU A 321 26.08 3.97 -36.86
C LEU A 321 24.88 3.04 -36.65
N ILE A 322 24.31 2.49 -37.72
CA ILE A 322 23.20 1.51 -37.66
C ILE A 322 23.60 0.33 -36.78
N GLY A 323 22.73 -0.04 -35.83
CA GLY A 323 22.99 -1.10 -34.85
C GLY A 323 23.84 -0.69 -33.65
N HIS A 324 24.41 0.52 -33.64
CA HIS A 324 25.19 1.04 -32.52
C HIS A 324 24.37 1.97 -31.60
N LYS A 325 24.79 2.06 -30.34
CA LYS A 325 24.22 2.99 -29.36
C LYS A 325 24.77 4.39 -29.58
N VAL A 326 23.90 5.39 -29.59
CA VAL A 326 24.27 6.79 -29.80
C VAL A 326 23.81 7.67 -28.64
N LEU A 327 24.65 8.64 -28.27
CA LEU A 327 24.32 9.69 -27.32
C LEU A 327 24.27 11.04 -28.07
N PRO A 328 23.09 11.51 -28.49
CA PRO A 328 22.94 12.83 -29.10
C PRO A 328 22.96 13.92 -28.02
N ILE A 329 23.95 14.81 -28.10
CA ILE A 329 24.10 15.99 -27.25
C ILE A 329 23.52 17.18 -28.02
N SER A 330 22.25 17.48 -27.77
CA SER A 330 21.56 18.66 -28.33
C SER A 330 20.68 19.34 -27.29
N LYS A 331 20.13 20.53 -27.59
CA LYS A 331 19.14 21.20 -26.72
C LYS A 331 17.89 20.36 -26.46
N THR A 332 17.52 19.47 -27.38
CA THR A 332 16.37 18.56 -27.30
C THR A 332 16.73 17.11 -26.97
N GLY A 333 18.03 16.78 -26.91
CA GLY A 333 18.56 15.44 -26.68
C GLY A 333 18.41 14.91 -25.24
N LEU A 334 18.98 13.73 -24.99
CA LEU A 334 18.93 13.08 -23.68
C LEU A 334 19.55 13.98 -22.61
N LYS A 335 18.80 14.29 -21.54
CA LYS A 335 19.31 15.08 -20.40
C LYS A 335 20.00 14.22 -19.33
N LYS A 336 19.75 12.91 -19.39
CA LYS A 336 20.28 11.88 -18.50
C LYS A 336 20.33 10.54 -19.22
N PHE A 337 21.29 9.71 -18.86
CA PHE A 337 21.30 8.28 -19.20
C PHE A 337 21.81 7.50 -17.99
N SER A 338 21.53 6.21 -17.92
CA SER A 338 22.00 5.36 -16.84
C SER A 338 22.74 4.14 -17.34
N VAL A 339 23.48 3.55 -16.41
CA VAL A 339 24.35 2.40 -16.60
C VAL A 339 23.91 1.36 -15.60
N SER A 340 23.45 0.21 -16.09
CA SER A 340 23.16 -0.96 -15.27
C SER A 340 24.34 -1.93 -15.32
N PHE A 341 24.67 -2.57 -14.22
CA PHE A 341 25.75 -3.53 -14.11
C PHE A 341 25.38 -4.61 -13.10
N ARG A 342 25.94 -5.80 -13.27
CA ARG A 342 25.81 -6.94 -12.36
C ARG A 342 27.01 -7.00 -11.42
N VAL A 343 26.78 -7.46 -10.21
CA VAL A 343 27.79 -7.64 -9.17
C VAL A 343 27.68 -9.02 -8.54
N ASP A 344 28.82 -9.64 -8.27
CA ASP A 344 28.88 -10.94 -7.57
C ASP A 344 30.14 -10.98 -6.67
N PRO A 345 30.02 -11.17 -5.34
CA PRO A 345 28.80 -11.34 -4.58
C PRO A 345 27.99 -10.03 -4.44
N VAL A 346 26.75 -10.16 -3.96
CA VAL A 346 25.86 -9.02 -3.68
C VAL A 346 26.56 -8.02 -2.75
N PRO A 347 26.40 -6.68 -2.88
CA PRO A 347 27.21 -5.71 -2.15
C PRO A 347 27.17 -5.81 -0.62
N SER A 348 26.08 -6.32 -0.05
CA SER A 348 25.97 -6.59 1.39
C SER A 348 26.89 -7.70 1.90
N LYS A 349 27.45 -8.51 0.99
CA LYS A 349 28.36 -9.63 1.27
C LYS A 349 29.83 -9.25 1.08
N VAL A 350 30.14 -8.05 0.60
CA VAL A 350 31.52 -7.58 0.38
C VAL A 350 31.94 -6.67 1.53
N GLU A 351 32.90 -7.13 2.33
CA GLU A 351 33.42 -6.37 3.47
C GLU A 351 34.18 -5.12 2.98
N GLY A 352 33.99 -3.98 3.65
CA GLY A 352 34.62 -2.70 3.29
C GLY A 352 34.02 -1.96 2.08
N LEU A 353 33.04 -2.54 1.37
CA LEU A 353 32.39 -1.89 0.23
C LEU A 353 31.48 -0.74 0.66
N SER A 354 31.89 0.49 0.33
CA SER A 354 31.12 1.71 0.62
C SER A 354 30.33 2.20 -0.58
N ARG A 355 30.93 2.18 -1.79
CA ARG A 355 30.31 2.76 -2.99
C ARG A 355 30.83 2.17 -4.29
N PHE A 356 30.00 2.23 -5.31
CA PHE A 356 30.35 2.02 -6.72
C PHE A 356 30.52 3.36 -7.42
N VAL A 357 31.48 3.42 -8.35
CA VAL A 357 31.75 4.59 -9.18
C VAL A 357 31.65 4.19 -10.64
N ALA A 358 30.85 4.93 -11.41
CA ALA A 358 30.82 4.86 -12.87
C ALA A 358 31.50 6.10 -13.44
N GLU A 359 32.45 5.89 -14.36
CA GLU A 359 33.20 6.94 -15.05
C GLU A 359 33.10 6.76 -16.57
N VAL A 360 32.83 7.86 -17.29
CA VAL A 360 32.80 7.86 -18.76
C VAL A 360 34.20 8.13 -19.29
N VAL A 361 34.67 7.27 -20.19
CA VAL A 361 36.03 7.30 -20.75
C VAL A 361 35.94 7.43 -22.27
N SER A 362 36.63 8.42 -22.83
CA SER A 362 36.87 8.56 -24.26
C SER A 362 37.90 7.52 -24.70
N ARG A 363 37.64 6.83 -25.81
CA ARG A 363 38.55 5.80 -26.35
C ARG A 363 39.92 6.40 -26.70
N ASP A 364 39.95 7.65 -27.15
CA ASP A 364 41.16 8.28 -27.68
C ASP A 364 41.86 9.17 -26.63
N ASN A 365 41.11 9.85 -25.77
CA ASN A 365 41.64 10.88 -24.85
C ASN A 365 41.57 10.52 -23.35
N GLY A 366 41.00 9.35 -23.00
CA GLY A 366 40.93 8.88 -21.62
C GLY A 366 39.75 9.45 -20.82
N PRO A 367 39.81 9.50 -19.47
CA PRO A 367 38.67 9.86 -18.63
C PRO A 367 38.14 11.27 -18.89
N THR A 368 36.85 11.38 -19.19
CA THR A 368 36.17 12.67 -19.51
C THR A 368 35.93 13.55 -18.29
N GLY A 369 36.23 13.06 -17.08
CA GLY A 369 35.87 13.69 -15.81
C GLY A 369 34.41 13.50 -15.38
N LEU A 370 33.57 12.90 -16.23
CA LEU A 370 32.19 12.57 -15.88
C LEU A 370 32.14 11.30 -15.01
N ARG A 371 32.11 11.52 -13.69
CA ARG A 371 32.00 10.45 -12.69
C ARG A 371 30.75 10.58 -11.82
N ARG A 372 30.11 9.45 -11.51
CA ARG A 372 28.97 9.36 -10.58
C ARG A 372 29.19 8.23 -9.59
N ARG A 373 28.82 8.48 -8.34
CA ARG A 373 28.99 7.56 -7.21
C ARG A 373 27.62 7.08 -6.75
N LYS A 374 27.53 5.82 -6.34
CA LYS A 374 26.35 5.22 -5.72
C LYS A 374 26.77 4.41 -4.51
N ALA A 375 26.13 4.65 -3.37
CA ALA A 375 26.38 3.87 -2.16
C ALA A 375 26.10 2.38 -2.40
N ALA A 376 26.88 1.52 -1.75
CA ALA A 376 26.62 0.09 -1.68
C ALA A 376 25.22 -0.15 -1.07
N TRP A 377 24.49 -1.13 -1.59
CA TRP A 377 23.13 -1.40 -1.15
C TRP A 377 23.06 -2.68 -0.31
N THR A 378 22.12 -2.69 0.64
CA THR A 378 21.93 -3.80 1.59
C THR A 378 20.90 -4.84 1.13
N LYS A 379 20.19 -4.59 0.02
CA LYS A 379 19.20 -5.51 -0.56
C LYS A 379 19.89 -6.66 -1.28
N GLY A 380 19.27 -7.84 -1.27
CA GLY A 380 19.74 -9.07 -1.93
C GLY A 380 19.74 -9.06 -3.47
N THR A 381 19.94 -7.91 -4.11
CA THR A 381 19.92 -7.74 -5.56
C THR A 381 21.35 -7.71 -6.11
N ASP A 382 21.64 -8.56 -7.09
CA ASP A 382 22.94 -8.66 -7.78
C ASP A 382 23.10 -7.64 -8.91
N SER A 383 22.18 -6.69 -9.06
CA SER A 383 22.22 -5.66 -10.10
C SER A 383 22.13 -4.25 -9.52
N GLY A 384 22.90 -3.34 -10.11
CA GLY A 384 22.96 -1.93 -9.76
C GLY A 384 22.79 -1.04 -10.99
N ALA A 385 22.15 0.12 -10.82
CA ALA A 385 22.13 1.18 -11.83
C ALA A 385 22.65 2.52 -11.29
N ILE A 386 23.49 3.22 -12.08
CA ILE A 386 24.00 4.58 -11.82
C ILE A 386 23.52 5.51 -12.95
N ALA A 387 22.96 6.67 -12.60
CA ALA A 387 22.47 7.65 -13.57
C ALA A 387 23.42 8.85 -13.70
N PHE A 388 23.79 9.18 -14.94
CA PHE A 388 24.44 10.43 -15.31
C PHE A 388 23.37 11.48 -15.61
N SER A 389 23.43 12.61 -14.92
CA SER A 389 22.51 13.74 -15.06
C SER A 389 23.30 15.01 -15.39
N SER A 390 22.64 15.97 -16.05
CA SER A 390 23.25 17.23 -16.51
C SER A 390 24.31 17.04 -17.60
N ILE A 391 24.11 16.07 -18.49
CA ILE A 391 25.10 15.77 -19.54
C ILE A 391 25.30 16.93 -20.52
N GLY A 392 24.30 17.80 -20.72
CA GLY A 392 24.44 19.00 -21.56
C GLY A 392 25.27 20.15 -20.94
N LYS A 393 25.87 19.97 -19.75
CA LYS A 393 26.80 20.94 -19.14
C LYS A 393 28.27 20.56 -19.31
N ILE A 394 28.52 19.42 -19.93
CA ILE A 394 29.85 18.84 -20.13
C ILE A 394 30.27 19.17 -21.54
N ASP A 395 31.54 19.54 -21.70
CA ASP A 395 32.14 19.71 -23.02
C ASP A 395 32.43 18.30 -23.57
N TRP A 396 31.57 17.83 -24.47
CA TRP A 396 31.67 16.49 -25.05
C TRP A 396 32.55 16.53 -26.28
N GLU A 397 33.48 15.59 -26.36
CA GLU A 397 34.21 15.31 -27.59
C GLU A 397 33.36 14.35 -28.45
N GLU A 398 33.29 14.62 -29.76
CA GLU A 398 32.64 13.70 -30.68
C GLU A 398 33.51 12.45 -30.87
N GLY A 399 32.90 11.26 -30.76
CA GLY A 399 33.62 9.99 -30.93
C GLY A 399 33.14 8.85 -30.03
N TRP A 400 33.91 7.77 -30.01
CA TRP A 400 33.59 6.54 -29.28
C TRP A 400 33.92 6.64 -27.79
N HIS A 401 32.93 6.34 -26.96
CA HIS A 401 33.02 6.37 -25.50
C HIS A 401 32.56 5.03 -24.91
N TYR A 402 33.01 4.72 -23.70
CA TYR A 402 32.49 3.62 -22.88
C TYR A 402 32.37 4.05 -21.42
N VAL A 403 31.63 3.29 -20.63
CA VAL A 403 31.52 3.50 -19.18
C VAL A 403 32.28 2.40 -18.45
N ARG A 404 33.16 2.80 -17.54
CA ARG A 404 33.86 1.90 -16.63
C ARG A 404 33.26 1.98 -15.23
N VAL A 405 32.97 0.83 -14.62
CA VAL A 405 32.45 0.73 -13.25
C VAL A 405 33.51 0.10 -12.35
N TYR A 406 33.68 0.63 -11.13
CA TYR A 406 34.57 0.06 -10.11
C TYR A 406 34.03 0.32 -8.69
N ALA A 407 34.56 -0.39 -7.70
CA ALA A 407 34.15 -0.32 -6.31
C ALA A 407 35.20 0.38 -5.41
N GLU A 408 34.75 1.16 -4.43
CA GLU A 408 35.59 1.89 -3.47
C GLU A 408 35.16 1.64 -2.01
N THR A 409 36.13 1.69 -1.10
CA THR A 409 35.95 1.76 0.36
C THR A 409 35.53 3.17 0.80
N GLU A 410 35.23 3.34 2.09
CA GLU A 410 34.89 4.66 2.68
C GLU A 410 36.04 5.66 2.51
N ASP A 411 37.28 5.20 2.67
CA ASP A 411 38.52 5.95 2.51
C ASP A 411 38.89 6.23 1.04
N GLY A 412 38.18 5.63 0.09
CA GLY A 412 38.39 5.83 -1.35
C GLY A 412 39.38 4.87 -2.01
N ASP A 413 39.80 3.82 -1.31
CA ASP A 413 40.64 2.75 -1.86
C ASP A 413 39.82 1.83 -2.76
N ARG A 414 40.43 1.34 -3.85
CA ARG A 414 39.76 0.45 -4.80
C ARG A 414 39.67 -0.97 -4.27
N ILE A 415 38.47 -1.55 -4.34
CA ILE A 415 38.26 -2.97 -4.02
C ILE A 415 38.76 -3.81 -5.21
N PRO A 416 39.56 -4.87 -4.98
CA PRO A 416 40.02 -5.77 -6.03
C PRO A 416 38.85 -6.38 -6.83
N LEU A 417 38.99 -6.39 -8.16
CA LEU A 417 38.01 -7.06 -9.03
C LEU A 417 38.34 -8.55 -9.15
N ALA A 418 37.31 -9.38 -9.06
CA ALA A 418 37.37 -10.80 -9.42
C ALA A 418 36.73 -11.02 -10.80
N ASP A 419 37.14 -12.07 -11.51
CA ASP A 419 36.43 -12.55 -12.71
C ASP A 419 35.18 -13.38 -12.33
N GLY A 420 34.40 -13.81 -13.32
CA GLY A 420 33.18 -14.61 -13.10
C GLY A 420 33.41 -15.99 -12.48
N GLU A 421 34.66 -16.41 -12.30
CA GLU A 421 35.08 -17.65 -11.63
C GLU A 421 35.71 -17.38 -10.24
N GLY A 422 35.78 -16.12 -9.81
CA GLY A 422 36.30 -15.72 -8.49
C GLY A 422 37.82 -15.50 -8.43
N ASN A 423 38.52 -15.47 -9.58
CA ASN A 423 39.97 -15.21 -9.62
C ASN A 423 40.27 -13.70 -9.67
N PRO A 424 41.34 -13.21 -9.01
CA PRO A 424 41.69 -11.80 -9.02
C PRO A 424 42.16 -11.33 -10.40
N ILE A 425 41.53 -10.27 -10.92
CA ILE A 425 41.94 -9.63 -12.19
C ILE A 425 43.17 -8.77 -11.93
N ARG A 426 44.32 -9.11 -12.53
CA ARG A 426 45.53 -8.29 -12.49
C ARG A 426 45.43 -7.17 -13.52
N PHE A 427 45.40 -5.91 -13.07
CA PHE A 427 45.57 -4.76 -13.95
C PHE A 427 47.00 -4.75 -14.51
N ASN A 428 47.19 -5.27 -15.72
CA ASN A 428 48.46 -5.16 -16.41
C ASN A 428 48.48 -3.85 -17.20
N THR A 429 49.43 -2.97 -16.88
CA THR A 429 49.66 -1.68 -17.55
C THR A 429 50.38 -1.78 -18.90
N ASP A 430 50.51 -2.98 -19.48
CA ASP A 430 51.15 -3.17 -20.77
C ASP A 430 50.10 -3.34 -21.88
N ALA A 431 50.00 -2.29 -22.69
CA ALA A 431 49.15 -2.21 -23.88
C ALA A 431 49.57 -3.27 -24.92
N ALA A 432 48.79 -4.35 -25.06
CA ALA A 432 48.83 -5.20 -26.26
C ALA A 432 47.65 -6.16 -26.51
N GLU A 433 46.72 -6.40 -25.58
CA GLU A 433 45.63 -7.37 -25.85
C GLU A 433 44.24 -6.85 -25.47
N THR A 434 43.43 -6.63 -26.51
CA THR A 434 42.02 -6.21 -26.51
C THR A 434 41.09 -7.32 -25.99
N HIS A 435 41.14 -7.63 -24.69
CA HIS A 435 40.03 -8.29 -24.01
C HIS A 435 39.23 -7.21 -23.27
N ALA A 436 37.97 -7.01 -23.67
CA ALA A 436 37.05 -6.09 -23.01
C ALA A 436 36.99 -6.43 -21.52
N SER A 437 37.35 -5.48 -20.66
CA SER A 437 37.31 -5.73 -19.23
C SER A 437 35.84 -5.89 -18.81
N PRO A 438 35.48 -6.89 -17.99
CA PRO A 438 34.07 -7.19 -17.67
C PRO A 438 33.34 -6.00 -17.02
N ASN A 439 34.09 -5.09 -16.39
CA ASN A 439 33.57 -3.90 -15.73
C ASN A 439 33.43 -2.69 -16.67
N GLU A 440 33.50 -2.88 -17.99
CA GLU A 440 33.33 -1.85 -19.02
C GLU A 440 32.10 -2.13 -19.88
N SER A 441 31.42 -1.06 -20.31
CA SER A 441 30.28 -1.17 -21.23
C SER A 441 30.71 -1.35 -22.68
N ASP A 442 29.77 -1.78 -23.52
CA ASP A 442 29.90 -1.62 -24.98
C ASP A 442 30.16 -0.15 -25.35
N LEU A 443 30.84 0.04 -26.48
CA LEU A 443 31.09 1.36 -27.05
C LEU A 443 29.79 2.02 -27.49
N PHE A 444 29.65 3.31 -27.19
CA PHE A 444 28.60 4.17 -27.72
C PHE A 444 29.21 5.41 -28.37
N TYR A 445 28.56 5.94 -29.40
CA TYR A 445 29.06 7.10 -30.15
C TYR A 445 28.38 8.38 -29.63
N VAL A 446 29.16 9.40 -29.30
CA VAL A 446 28.65 10.71 -28.89
C VAL A 446 28.54 11.60 -30.12
N VAL A 447 27.35 12.12 -30.41
CA VAL A 447 27.08 13.04 -31.53
C VAL A 447 26.79 14.42 -30.96
N THR A 448 27.54 15.45 -31.35
CA THR A 448 27.45 16.81 -30.78
C THR A 448 26.65 17.81 -31.63
N ASP A 449 25.91 17.32 -32.63
CA ASP A 449 25.12 18.15 -33.56
C ASP A 449 23.66 18.31 -33.11
N ASP A 450 23.11 19.52 -33.23
CA ASP A 450 21.79 19.92 -32.70
C ASP A 450 20.60 19.33 -33.51
N GLU A 451 20.86 18.74 -34.70
CA GLU A 451 19.83 18.31 -35.66
C GLU A 451 19.50 16.80 -35.64
N VAL A 452 20.20 15.98 -34.84
CA VAL A 452 20.00 14.51 -34.81
C VAL A 452 19.02 14.11 -33.69
N GLU A 453 17.77 13.75 -34.06
CA GLU A 453 16.71 13.33 -33.11
C GLU A 453 16.49 11.81 -33.11
N VAL A 454 16.57 11.15 -31.94
CA VAL A 454 16.23 9.73 -31.77
C VAL A 454 15.26 9.55 -30.60
N GLU A 455 14.17 8.77 -30.79
CA GLU A 455 13.15 8.54 -29.77
C GLU A 455 13.72 7.83 -28.51
N PRO A 456 13.58 8.40 -27.30
CA PRO A 456 14.11 7.78 -26.08
C PRO A 456 13.25 6.58 -25.63
N PRO A 457 13.85 5.51 -25.07
CA PRO A 457 13.10 4.38 -24.53
C PRO A 457 12.36 4.75 -23.24
N GLN A 458 11.03 4.57 -23.21
CA GLN A 458 10.19 4.84 -22.04
C GLN A 458 10.12 3.62 -21.10
N ARG A 459 10.62 3.76 -19.87
CA ARG A 459 10.72 2.66 -18.87
C ARG A 459 9.40 2.19 -18.30
N ALA A 460 8.40 3.08 -18.19
CA ALA A 460 7.08 2.75 -17.65
C ALA A 460 6.01 3.48 -18.47
N VAL A 461 5.09 2.71 -19.05
CA VAL A 461 3.99 3.23 -19.84
C VAL A 461 2.81 3.50 -18.88
N PRO A 462 2.39 4.77 -18.68
CA PRO A 462 1.27 5.10 -17.82
C PRO A 462 -0.03 4.46 -18.32
N ARG A 463 -0.93 4.14 -17.38
CA ARG A 463 -2.28 3.68 -17.67
C ARG A 463 -3.24 4.86 -17.62
N GLU A 464 -4.06 5.02 -18.65
CA GLU A 464 -5.05 6.09 -18.77
C GLU A 464 -6.43 5.51 -19.10
N ALA A 465 -7.49 6.33 -18.92
CA ALA A 465 -8.86 5.90 -19.17
C ALA A 465 -9.27 5.94 -20.66
N SER A 466 -8.66 6.84 -21.45
CA SER A 466 -8.86 6.93 -22.91
C SER A 466 -7.74 7.72 -23.57
N LEU A 467 -7.72 7.73 -24.91
CA LEU A 467 -6.85 8.59 -25.72
C LEU A 467 -6.94 10.06 -25.32
N MET A 468 -8.15 10.58 -25.16
CA MET A 468 -8.34 11.97 -24.79
C MET A 468 -7.87 12.28 -23.35
N HIS A 469 -8.03 11.36 -22.40
CA HIS A 469 -7.48 11.55 -21.05
C HIS A 469 -5.94 11.63 -21.08
N ALA A 470 -5.29 10.76 -21.86
CA ALA A 470 -3.84 10.78 -22.04
C ALA A 470 -3.37 12.09 -22.69
N LEU A 471 -4.04 12.52 -23.76
CA LEU A 471 -3.72 13.74 -24.50
C LEU A 471 -3.87 15.00 -23.62
N LEU A 472 -5.02 15.15 -22.93
CA LEU A 472 -5.26 16.30 -22.05
C LEU A 472 -4.25 16.32 -20.90
N ARG A 473 -3.98 15.18 -20.24
CA ARG A 473 -2.98 15.12 -19.16
C ARG A 473 -1.61 15.59 -19.64
N ALA A 474 -1.17 15.10 -20.80
CA ALA A 474 0.11 15.48 -21.39
C ALA A 474 0.16 16.97 -21.76
N ARG A 475 -0.91 17.53 -22.33
CA ARG A 475 -1.02 18.97 -22.63
C ARG A 475 -0.98 19.84 -21.37
N PHE A 476 -1.74 19.50 -20.32
CA PHE A 476 -1.67 20.21 -19.04
C PHE A 476 -0.28 20.09 -18.37
N ALA A 477 0.40 18.95 -18.53
CA ALA A 477 1.77 18.78 -18.06
C ALA A 477 2.76 19.67 -18.82
N ALA A 478 2.59 19.82 -20.14
CA ALA A 478 3.38 20.75 -20.95
C ALA A 478 3.19 22.21 -20.47
N VAL A 479 1.96 22.64 -20.20
CA VAL A 479 1.67 23.98 -19.62
C VAL A 479 2.37 24.18 -18.28
N THR A 480 2.33 23.19 -17.39
CA THR A 480 3.00 23.26 -16.08
C THR A 480 4.53 23.40 -16.22
N GLN A 481 5.09 22.88 -17.30
CA GLN A 481 6.53 22.89 -17.62
C GLN A 481 6.94 24.08 -18.51
N ASP A 482 6.07 25.07 -18.74
CA ASP A 482 6.28 26.20 -19.65
C ASP A 482 6.61 25.78 -21.10
N ARG A 483 6.11 24.62 -21.53
CA ARG A 483 6.21 24.14 -22.92
C ARG A 483 4.92 24.45 -23.66
N ASP A 484 5.02 24.59 -24.98
CA ASP A 484 3.84 24.79 -25.81
C ASP A 484 3.01 23.49 -25.88
N PRO A 485 1.77 23.47 -25.36
CA PRO A 485 0.93 22.26 -25.40
C PRO A 485 0.55 21.84 -26.82
N GLY A 486 0.63 22.75 -27.80
CA GLY A 486 0.38 22.45 -29.22
C GLY A 486 1.36 21.44 -29.81
N THR A 487 2.55 21.27 -29.23
CA THR A 487 3.53 20.27 -29.69
C THR A 487 3.15 18.85 -29.29
N VAL A 488 2.17 18.67 -28.39
CA VAL A 488 1.69 17.37 -27.96
C VAL A 488 0.54 16.94 -28.87
N THR A 489 0.84 15.99 -29.76
CA THR A 489 -0.10 15.43 -30.75
C THR A 489 -0.11 13.91 -30.69
N VAL A 490 -1.22 13.32 -31.14
CA VAL A 490 -1.35 11.87 -31.25
C VAL A 490 -0.63 11.44 -32.53
N THR A 491 0.46 10.68 -32.39
CA THR A 491 1.22 10.14 -33.53
C THR A 491 0.75 8.73 -33.92
N GLY A 492 0.03 8.04 -33.03
CA GLY A 492 -0.55 6.73 -33.33
C GLY A 492 -1.44 6.20 -32.21
N CYS A 493 -2.38 5.33 -32.56
CA CYS A 493 -3.26 4.63 -31.63
C CYS A 493 -3.62 3.27 -32.21
N GLY A 494 -3.44 2.19 -31.45
CA GLY A 494 -3.74 0.84 -31.94
C GLY A 494 -3.79 -0.22 -30.84
N TRP A 495 -4.42 -1.35 -31.16
CA TRP A 495 -4.51 -2.50 -30.27
C TRP A 495 -3.16 -3.22 -30.15
N VAL A 496 -2.79 -3.63 -28.94
CA VAL A 496 -1.56 -4.39 -28.70
C VAL A 496 -1.87 -5.89 -28.78
N GLU A 497 -1.25 -6.59 -29.72
CA GLU A 497 -1.34 -8.06 -29.78
C GLU A 497 -0.64 -8.67 -28.55
N ARG A 498 -1.41 -9.39 -27.72
CA ARG A 498 -0.89 -10.16 -26.59
C ARG A 498 -1.21 -11.64 -26.78
N SER A 499 -0.36 -12.51 -26.21
CA SER A 499 -0.57 -13.96 -26.24
C SER A 499 -1.95 -14.34 -25.66
N SER A 500 -2.54 -15.42 -26.17
CA SER A 500 -3.90 -15.88 -25.87
C SER A 500 -4.22 -16.08 -24.37
N LYS A 501 -3.22 -16.30 -23.50
CA LYS A 501 -3.42 -16.43 -22.05
C LYS A 501 -3.66 -15.10 -21.31
N ALA A 502 -3.26 -13.95 -21.89
CA ALA A 502 -3.44 -12.62 -21.28
C ALA A 502 -4.80 -11.96 -21.62
N MET A 503 -5.52 -12.50 -22.62
CA MET A 503 -6.82 -11.99 -23.11
C MET A 503 -7.95 -12.09 -22.08
N ALA A 504 -7.81 -12.91 -21.04
CA ALA A 504 -8.80 -13.03 -19.97
C ALA A 504 -8.90 -11.77 -19.08
N SER A 505 -7.89 -10.87 -19.15
CA SER A 505 -7.79 -9.67 -18.30
C SER A 505 -8.18 -8.35 -18.99
N GLY A 506 -8.65 -8.41 -20.24
CA GLY A 506 -9.02 -7.23 -21.06
C GLY A 506 -8.08 -6.98 -22.24
N GLU A 507 -8.52 -6.12 -23.15
CA GLU A 507 -7.75 -5.65 -24.30
C GLU A 507 -6.90 -4.42 -23.91
N THR A 508 -5.73 -4.24 -24.53
CA THR A 508 -4.88 -3.07 -24.29
C THR A 508 -4.73 -2.25 -25.56
N LEU A 509 -5.03 -0.97 -25.46
CA LEU A 509 -4.80 0.03 -26.50
C LEU A 509 -3.52 0.81 -26.19
N GLU A 510 -2.58 0.88 -27.13
CA GLU A 510 -1.38 1.72 -27.03
C GLU A 510 -1.62 3.04 -27.78
N ILE A 511 -1.43 4.15 -27.08
CA ILE A 511 -1.45 5.51 -27.61
C ILE A 511 -0.01 6.03 -27.68
N ARG A 512 0.35 6.69 -28.77
CA ARG A 512 1.65 7.34 -28.97
C ARG A 512 1.43 8.85 -29.07
N LEU A 513 2.14 9.60 -28.23
CA LEU A 513 2.06 11.06 -28.10
C LEU A 513 3.36 11.75 -28.54
N GLY A 514 4.06 11.17 -29.52
CA GLY A 514 5.36 11.66 -30.00
C GLY A 514 6.39 11.81 -28.87
N LYS A 515 6.89 13.03 -28.66
CA LYS A 515 7.92 13.35 -27.65
C LYS A 515 7.51 13.08 -26.19
N GLU A 516 6.20 12.95 -25.91
CA GLU A 516 5.70 12.61 -24.57
C GLU A 516 5.69 11.10 -24.28
N GLY A 517 6.02 10.27 -25.28
CA GLY A 517 6.05 8.82 -25.16
C GLY A 517 4.69 8.16 -25.39
N LYS A 518 4.54 6.96 -24.85
CA LYS A 518 3.39 6.07 -24.96
C LYS A 518 2.51 6.14 -23.71
N ALA A 519 1.23 5.81 -23.89
CA ALA A 519 0.27 5.54 -22.81
C ALA A 519 -0.57 4.31 -23.16
N ASN A 520 -0.99 3.54 -22.15
CA ASN A 520 -1.84 2.36 -22.33
C ASN A 520 -3.24 2.63 -21.79
N VAL A 521 -4.26 2.19 -22.51
CA VAL A 521 -5.65 2.15 -22.02
C VAL A 521 -6.05 0.68 -21.89
N LEU A 522 -6.50 0.30 -20.69
CA LEU A 522 -7.07 -1.02 -20.44
C LEU A 522 -8.57 -0.97 -20.72
N VAL A 523 -9.05 -1.86 -21.57
CA VAL A 523 -10.44 -1.91 -22.00
C VAL A 523 -11.00 -3.29 -21.69
N SER A 524 -12.19 -3.35 -21.08
CA SER A 524 -12.91 -4.62 -20.95
C SER A 524 -13.24 -5.16 -22.34
N SER A 525 -12.81 -6.39 -22.62
CA SER A 525 -13.06 -7.06 -23.90
C SER A 525 -14.56 -7.18 -24.16
N LEU A 526 -15.38 -7.41 -23.12
CA LEU A 526 -16.83 -7.49 -23.28
C LEU A 526 -17.43 -6.14 -23.69
N LEU A 527 -17.06 -5.04 -23.02
CA LEU A 527 -17.54 -3.71 -23.37
C LEU A 527 -17.08 -3.28 -24.77
N ALA A 528 -15.81 -3.54 -25.12
CA ALA A 528 -15.29 -3.28 -26.47
C ALA A 528 -16.09 -4.05 -27.53
N ASN A 529 -16.42 -5.33 -27.28
CA ASN A 529 -17.20 -6.14 -28.21
C ASN A 529 -18.68 -5.72 -28.31
N LEU A 530 -19.26 -5.18 -27.24
CA LEU A 530 -20.60 -4.59 -27.29
C LEU A 530 -20.60 -3.30 -28.11
N GLU A 531 -19.61 -2.43 -27.90
CA GLU A 531 -19.48 -1.17 -28.65
C GLU A 531 -19.22 -1.44 -30.14
N ARG A 532 -18.25 -2.30 -30.47
CA ARG A 532 -17.95 -2.70 -31.86
C ARG A 532 -19.16 -3.29 -32.56
N ALA A 533 -20.00 -4.05 -31.86
CA ALA A 533 -21.23 -4.59 -32.46
C ALA A 533 -22.18 -3.48 -32.95
N PHE A 534 -22.32 -2.38 -32.19
CA PHE A 534 -23.09 -1.22 -32.66
C PHE A 534 -22.38 -0.52 -33.81
N LEU A 535 -21.07 -0.28 -33.70
CA LEU A 535 -20.29 0.46 -34.69
C LEU A 535 -20.22 -0.26 -36.05
N GLU A 536 -20.18 -1.59 -36.06
CA GLU A 536 -20.08 -2.40 -37.29
C GLU A 536 -21.40 -2.59 -38.02
N ASP A 537 -22.52 -2.53 -37.31
CA ASP A 537 -23.87 -2.67 -37.88
C ASP A 537 -24.76 -1.45 -37.55
N PRO A 538 -24.44 -0.27 -38.13
CA PRO A 538 -25.19 0.97 -37.87
C PRO A 538 -26.64 0.94 -38.40
N GLU A 539 -27.03 -0.08 -39.16
CA GLU A 539 -28.39 -0.21 -39.69
C GLU A 539 -29.18 -1.35 -39.06
N GLY A 540 -28.56 -2.51 -38.85
CA GLY A 540 -29.22 -3.73 -38.38
C GLY A 540 -29.24 -3.89 -36.86
N LEU A 541 -28.47 -3.07 -36.12
CA LEU A 541 -28.38 -3.16 -34.66
C LEU A 541 -28.59 -1.83 -33.94
N ASN A 542 -29.58 -1.78 -33.04
CA ASN A 542 -29.86 -0.62 -32.18
C ASN A 542 -29.88 -0.96 -30.67
N ARG A 543 -30.05 -2.23 -30.30
CA ARG A 543 -30.09 -2.71 -28.91
C ARG A 543 -29.44 -4.08 -28.81
N LEU A 544 -28.80 -4.31 -27.69
CA LEU A 544 -28.21 -5.59 -27.34
C LEU A 544 -28.81 -6.11 -26.05
N ARG A 545 -28.74 -7.42 -25.86
CA ARG A 545 -29.02 -8.06 -24.58
C ARG A 545 -27.76 -8.79 -24.12
N LEU A 546 -27.39 -8.58 -22.86
CA LEU A 546 -26.30 -9.29 -22.20
C LEU A 546 -26.87 -10.03 -21.00
N SER A 547 -26.77 -11.35 -21.01
CA SER A 547 -27.13 -12.20 -19.88
C SER A 547 -25.86 -12.65 -19.16
N ILE A 548 -25.79 -12.48 -17.85
CA ILE A 548 -24.68 -12.95 -17.01
C ILE A 548 -25.25 -14.03 -16.08
N SER A 549 -24.74 -15.25 -16.20
CA SER A 549 -25.13 -16.36 -15.34
C SER A 549 -24.58 -16.18 -13.92
N ALA A 550 -25.11 -16.95 -12.97
CA ALA A 550 -24.58 -17.03 -11.60
C ALA A 550 -23.09 -17.41 -11.53
N SER A 551 -22.57 -18.08 -12.55
CA SER A 551 -21.14 -18.43 -12.69
C SER A 551 -20.28 -17.31 -13.30
N GLY A 552 -20.85 -16.13 -13.56
CA GLY A 552 -20.18 -14.99 -14.16
C GLY A 552 -19.99 -15.09 -15.68
N VAL A 553 -20.62 -16.06 -16.36
CA VAL A 553 -20.48 -16.23 -17.82
C VAL A 553 -21.41 -15.28 -18.53
N ALA A 554 -20.84 -14.38 -19.33
CA ALA A 554 -21.60 -13.39 -20.08
C ALA A 554 -21.94 -13.89 -21.50
N THR A 555 -23.22 -13.86 -21.86
CA THR A 555 -23.75 -14.25 -23.17
C THR A 555 -24.48 -13.07 -23.82
N ARG A 556 -24.00 -12.67 -25.00
CA ARG A 556 -24.62 -11.62 -25.82
C ARG A 556 -25.68 -12.20 -26.76
N SER A 557 -26.84 -11.56 -26.84
CA SER A 557 -27.85 -11.80 -27.87
C SER A 557 -28.35 -10.49 -28.49
N THR A 558 -28.89 -10.56 -29.70
CA THR A 558 -29.49 -9.43 -30.40
C THR A 558 -31.00 -9.51 -30.32
N THR A 559 -31.66 -8.36 -30.29
CA THR A 559 -33.12 -8.27 -30.40
C THR A 559 -33.46 -7.79 -31.80
N SER A 560 -34.31 -8.52 -32.52
CA SER A 560 -34.77 -8.05 -33.83
C SER A 560 -35.57 -6.77 -33.66
N PHE A 561 -35.31 -5.80 -34.53
CA PHE A 561 -36.09 -4.57 -34.57
C PHE A 561 -36.23 -4.09 -36.00
N LYS A 562 -37.17 -3.18 -36.21
CA LYS A 562 -37.39 -2.51 -37.48
C LYS A 562 -37.43 -1.01 -37.23
N TRP A 563 -36.66 -0.25 -38.02
CA TRP A 563 -36.70 1.20 -37.95
C TRP A 563 -38.10 1.74 -38.26
N PRO A 564 -38.58 2.74 -37.52
CA PRO A 564 -39.74 3.52 -37.92
C PRO A 564 -39.50 4.17 -39.29
N VAL A 565 -40.57 4.37 -40.05
CA VAL A 565 -40.48 4.94 -41.40
C VAL A 565 -40.80 6.43 -41.32
N SER A 566 -39.76 7.26 -41.39
CA SER A 566 -39.86 8.72 -41.52
C SER A 566 -38.59 9.30 -42.13
N ASP A 567 -38.69 10.54 -42.65
CA ASP A 567 -37.55 11.26 -43.21
C ASP A 567 -36.51 11.58 -42.11
N GLU A 568 -36.98 11.89 -40.89
CA GLU A 568 -36.12 12.17 -39.73
C GLU A 568 -35.33 10.93 -39.30
N VAL A 569 -35.96 9.74 -39.29
CA VAL A 569 -35.26 8.49 -38.98
C VAL A 569 -34.22 8.16 -40.05
N THR A 570 -34.51 8.48 -41.31
CA THR A 570 -33.55 8.27 -42.41
C THR A 570 -32.31 9.15 -42.23
N ARG A 571 -32.50 10.45 -41.96
CA ARG A 571 -31.40 11.38 -41.66
C ARG A 571 -30.61 10.96 -40.43
N PHE A 572 -31.29 10.50 -39.39
CA PHE A 572 -30.65 9.98 -38.17
C PHE A 572 -29.76 8.77 -38.48
N ARG A 573 -30.23 7.83 -39.30
CA ARG A 573 -29.45 6.65 -39.70
C ARG A 573 -28.21 7.02 -40.52
N GLU A 574 -28.33 7.96 -41.45
CA GLU A 574 -27.20 8.46 -42.25
C GLU A 574 -26.15 9.14 -41.36
N ALA A 575 -26.59 9.96 -40.40
CA ALA A 575 -25.71 10.61 -39.44
C ALA A 575 -25.05 9.59 -38.49
N ARG A 576 -25.81 8.58 -38.02
CA ARG A 576 -25.30 7.47 -37.20
C ARG A 576 -24.21 6.69 -37.94
N GLN A 577 -24.44 6.34 -39.19
CA GLN A 577 -23.47 5.61 -40.02
C GLN A 577 -22.19 6.43 -40.21
N SER A 578 -22.31 7.74 -40.47
CA SER A 578 -21.18 8.63 -40.65
C SER A 578 -20.35 8.77 -39.37
N PHE A 579 -21.01 8.97 -38.22
CA PHE A 579 -20.34 9.04 -36.92
C PHE A 579 -19.67 7.71 -36.56
N PHE A 580 -20.35 6.57 -36.73
CA PHE A 580 -19.82 5.25 -36.38
C PHE A 580 -18.62 4.87 -37.25
N ALA A 581 -18.66 5.19 -38.55
CA ALA A 581 -17.53 4.97 -39.44
C ALA A 581 -16.30 5.81 -39.02
N ALA A 582 -16.50 7.05 -38.59
CA ALA A 582 -15.44 7.92 -38.10
C ALA A 582 -14.78 7.39 -36.81
N VAL A 583 -15.55 6.76 -35.93
CA VAL A 583 -15.05 6.10 -34.71
C VAL A 583 -14.33 4.79 -35.04
N LEU A 584 -14.93 3.92 -35.86
CA LEU A 584 -14.43 2.58 -36.15
C LEU A 584 -13.08 2.58 -36.88
N LYS A 585 -12.84 3.61 -37.72
CA LYS A 585 -11.64 3.77 -38.57
C LYS A 585 -11.31 2.52 -39.40
N GLY A 586 -12.34 1.91 -39.99
CA GLY A 586 -12.20 0.74 -40.87
C GLY A 586 -11.57 -0.45 -40.15
N ASP A 587 -10.49 -1.00 -40.72
CA ASP A 587 -9.84 -2.23 -40.24
C ASP A 587 -9.20 -2.10 -38.85
N GLN A 588 -9.02 -0.88 -38.34
CA GLN A 588 -8.51 -0.65 -36.99
C GLN A 588 -9.51 -1.06 -35.91
N ARG A 589 -10.82 -1.11 -36.24
CA ARG A 589 -11.92 -1.48 -35.35
C ARG A 589 -11.82 -0.80 -33.98
N LEU A 590 -11.60 0.51 -34.00
CA LEU A 590 -11.47 1.34 -32.81
C LEU A 590 -12.84 1.57 -32.15
N ILE A 591 -12.78 2.09 -30.93
CA ILE A 591 -13.92 2.45 -30.09
C ILE A 591 -13.79 3.91 -29.63
N MET A 592 -14.80 4.46 -28.96
CA MET A 592 -14.83 5.84 -28.45
C MET A 592 -13.65 6.13 -27.50
N GLN A 593 -13.23 5.17 -26.67
CA GLN A 593 -12.04 5.32 -25.81
C GLN A 593 -10.73 5.49 -26.59
N ALA A 594 -10.69 5.05 -27.85
CA ALA A 594 -9.54 5.12 -28.74
C ALA A 594 -9.61 6.28 -29.75
N SER A 595 -10.66 7.11 -29.69
CA SER A 595 -10.92 8.14 -30.67
C SER A 595 -10.32 9.49 -30.26
N ASP A 596 -9.81 10.23 -31.26
CA ASP A 596 -9.53 11.66 -31.11
C ASP A 596 -10.86 12.42 -31.21
N LEU A 597 -11.46 12.70 -30.05
CA LEU A 597 -12.80 13.27 -29.95
C LEU A 597 -12.86 14.71 -30.49
N LEU A 598 -11.73 15.44 -30.50
CA LEU A 598 -11.66 16.79 -31.08
C LEU A 598 -11.91 16.76 -32.59
N SER A 599 -11.49 15.69 -33.28
CA SER A 599 -11.73 15.50 -34.71
C SER A 599 -13.17 15.07 -35.06
N LEU A 600 -13.98 14.74 -34.04
CA LEU A 600 -15.34 14.22 -34.23
C LEU A 600 -16.44 15.28 -34.01
N GLN A 601 -16.08 16.57 -33.92
CA GLN A 601 -17.02 17.67 -33.70
C GLN A 601 -18.21 17.65 -34.66
N GLU A 602 -17.96 17.78 -35.98
CA GLU A 602 -19.03 17.84 -36.99
C GLU A 602 -19.85 16.54 -37.08
N PRO A 603 -19.24 15.33 -37.14
CA PRO A 603 -20.01 14.08 -37.11
C PRO A 603 -20.92 13.93 -35.88
N ALA A 604 -20.43 14.30 -34.68
CA ALA A 604 -21.21 14.21 -33.45
C ALA A 604 -22.35 15.22 -33.40
N GLN A 605 -22.12 16.46 -33.87
CA GLN A 605 -23.15 17.50 -33.99
C GLN A 605 -24.28 17.05 -34.92
N ASN A 606 -23.94 16.55 -36.11
CA ASN A 606 -24.92 16.06 -37.08
C ASN A 606 -25.73 14.89 -36.51
N TYR A 607 -25.06 13.98 -35.80
CA TYR A 607 -25.70 12.83 -35.17
C TYR A 607 -26.67 13.22 -34.05
N ALA A 608 -26.25 14.08 -33.12
CA ALA A 608 -27.09 14.56 -32.02
C ALA A 608 -28.23 15.48 -32.51
N SER A 609 -27.98 16.31 -33.53
CA SER A 609 -29.01 17.16 -34.14
C SER A 609 -30.08 16.32 -34.85
N ALA A 610 -29.70 15.28 -35.59
CA ALA A 610 -30.66 14.39 -36.23
C ALA A 610 -31.48 13.60 -35.20
N TYR A 611 -30.86 13.23 -34.08
CA TYR A 611 -31.56 12.58 -32.97
C TYR A 611 -32.60 13.50 -32.32
N LEU A 612 -32.24 14.76 -32.05
CA LEU A 612 -33.15 15.77 -31.51
C LEU A 612 -34.36 15.96 -32.44
N ALA A 613 -34.11 16.14 -33.74
CA ALA A 613 -35.17 16.30 -34.74
C ALA A 613 -36.11 15.08 -34.79
N TRP A 614 -35.57 13.86 -34.65
CA TRP A 614 -36.39 12.65 -34.59
C TRP A 614 -37.30 12.63 -33.35
N ILE A 615 -36.74 12.92 -32.16
CA ILE A 615 -37.53 12.97 -30.92
C ILE A 615 -38.63 14.05 -31.00
N ASP A 616 -38.29 15.25 -31.45
CA ASP A 616 -39.25 16.37 -31.53
C ASP A 616 -40.41 16.06 -32.49
N THR A 617 -40.13 15.46 -33.65
CA THR A 617 -41.16 15.04 -34.59
C THR A 617 -42.03 13.90 -34.04
N ALA A 618 -41.45 12.98 -33.29
CA ALA A 618 -42.22 11.92 -32.62
C ALA A 618 -43.08 12.49 -31.47
N LEU A 619 -42.56 13.42 -30.67
CA LEU A 619 -43.30 14.15 -29.62
C LEU A 619 -44.47 14.95 -30.19
N ALA A 620 -44.27 15.66 -31.31
CA ALA A 620 -45.33 16.40 -31.99
C ALA A 620 -46.46 15.48 -32.50
N ARG A 621 -46.14 14.26 -32.92
CA ARG A 621 -47.17 13.26 -33.30
C ARG A 621 -47.84 12.63 -32.08
N ALA A 622 -47.13 12.52 -30.95
CA ALA A 622 -47.70 12.03 -29.69
C ALA A 622 -48.79 12.96 -29.13
N SER A 623 -48.79 14.25 -29.50
CA SER A 623 -49.86 15.20 -29.16
C SER A 623 -51.08 15.15 -30.08
N SER A 624 -51.12 14.23 -31.05
CA SER A 624 -52.24 14.08 -31.99
C SER A 624 -53.54 13.68 -31.28
N THR A 625 -54.67 14.22 -31.73
CA THR A 625 -56.01 13.81 -31.27
C THR A 625 -56.40 12.42 -31.79
N GLU A 626 -55.72 11.91 -32.84
CA GLU A 626 -55.94 10.58 -33.37
C GLU A 626 -55.19 9.52 -32.55
N THR A 627 -55.93 8.67 -31.84
CA THR A 627 -55.37 7.68 -30.91
C THR A 627 -54.37 6.71 -31.58
N ALA A 628 -54.59 6.34 -32.84
CA ALA A 628 -53.69 5.46 -33.57
C ALA A 628 -52.33 6.12 -33.85
N VAL A 629 -52.34 7.40 -34.25
CA VAL A 629 -51.12 8.19 -34.50
C VAL A 629 -50.37 8.43 -33.21
N ALA A 630 -51.07 8.83 -32.14
CA ALA A 630 -50.45 9.04 -30.84
C ALA A 630 -49.81 7.75 -30.31
N ARG A 631 -50.48 6.60 -30.42
CA ARG A 631 -49.94 5.31 -29.99
C ARG A 631 -48.71 4.89 -30.79
N GLN A 632 -48.74 5.04 -32.11
CA GLN A 632 -47.59 4.77 -32.97
C GLN A 632 -46.39 5.68 -32.61
N ALA A 633 -46.66 6.95 -32.31
CA ALA A 633 -45.64 7.88 -31.86
C ALA A 633 -45.04 7.50 -30.49
N MET A 634 -45.83 6.98 -29.55
CA MET A 634 -45.32 6.47 -28.26
C MET A 634 -44.38 5.27 -28.45
N ASP A 635 -44.74 4.34 -29.33
CA ASP A 635 -43.88 3.21 -29.67
C ASP A 635 -42.57 3.69 -30.32
N GLU A 636 -42.66 4.64 -31.24
CA GLU A 636 -41.51 5.30 -31.88
C GLU A 636 -40.59 6.00 -30.88
N LEU A 637 -41.14 6.77 -29.94
CA LEU A 637 -40.39 7.41 -28.85
C LEU A 637 -39.68 6.36 -27.99
N ARG A 638 -40.33 5.25 -27.66
CA ARG A 638 -39.69 4.16 -26.91
C ARG A 638 -38.47 3.59 -27.66
N TYR A 639 -38.55 3.46 -28.98
CA TYR A 639 -37.39 3.06 -29.79
C TYR A 639 -36.27 4.09 -29.74
N ALA A 640 -36.59 5.38 -29.89
CA ALA A 640 -35.61 6.46 -29.83
C ALA A 640 -34.92 6.55 -28.45
N LEU A 641 -35.67 6.37 -27.37
CA LEU A 641 -35.19 6.48 -25.99
C LEU A 641 -34.36 5.28 -25.50
N THR A 642 -34.40 4.15 -26.23
CA THR A 642 -33.65 2.93 -25.88
C THR A 642 -32.56 2.62 -26.91
N ILE A 643 -32.20 3.60 -27.74
CA ILE A 643 -31.16 3.42 -28.75
C ILE A 643 -29.78 3.24 -28.12
N ASP A 644 -28.94 2.41 -28.74
CA ASP A 644 -27.56 2.16 -28.32
C ASP A 644 -27.44 1.71 -26.85
N SER A 645 -28.46 1.02 -26.36
CA SER A 645 -28.53 0.48 -25.01
C SER A 645 -28.34 -1.03 -24.99
N VAL A 646 -27.79 -1.52 -23.88
CA VAL A 646 -27.61 -2.94 -23.62
C VAL A 646 -28.48 -3.34 -22.43
N ALA A 647 -29.53 -4.13 -22.69
CA ALA A 647 -30.33 -4.72 -21.63
C ALA A 647 -29.52 -5.79 -20.91
N LEU A 648 -29.32 -5.61 -19.62
CA LEU A 648 -28.54 -6.50 -18.76
C LEU A 648 -29.47 -7.39 -17.95
N VAL A 649 -29.21 -8.70 -17.98
CA VAL A 649 -29.94 -9.70 -17.20
C VAL A 649 -28.94 -10.46 -16.36
N LEU A 650 -29.02 -10.31 -15.05
CA LEU A 650 -28.16 -10.96 -14.08
C LEU A 650 -28.94 -12.09 -13.42
N GLU A 651 -28.35 -13.27 -13.37
CA GLU A 651 -28.83 -14.37 -12.52
C GLU A 651 -27.98 -14.39 -11.26
N ASP A 652 -28.61 -14.20 -10.10
CA ASP A 652 -27.91 -14.32 -8.83
C ASP A 652 -27.61 -15.79 -8.49
N TYR A 653 -26.84 -16.02 -7.43
CA TYR A 653 -26.45 -17.37 -6.99
C TYR A 653 -27.64 -18.25 -6.55
N GLN A 654 -28.81 -17.67 -6.31
CA GLN A 654 -30.06 -18.38 -6.00
C GLN A 654 -30.94 -18.57 -7.23
N GLY A 655 -30.50 -18.13 -8.41
CA GLY A 655 -31.25 -18.17 -9.67
C GLY A 655 -32.34 -17.11 -9.77
N ARG A 656 -32.36 -16.09 -8.91
CA ARG A 656 -33.25 -14.94 -9.08
C ARG A 656 -32.68 -14.03 -10.17
N ARG A 657 -33.58 -13.44 -10.93
CA ARG A 657 -33.25 -12.56 -12.04
C ARG A 657 -33.28 -11.10 -11.61
N ARG A 658 -32.20 -10.37 -11.85
CA ARG A 658 -32.14 -8.89 -11.75
C ARG A 658 -31.96 -8.32 -13.15
N ASP A 659 -32.77 -7.33 -13.49
CA ASP A 659 -32.70 -6.64 -14.78
C ASP A 659 -32.06 -5.25 -14.57
N ALA A 660 -31.18 -4.85 -15.49
CA ALA A 660 -30.50 -3.56 -15.49
C ALA A 660 -30.28 -3.10 -16.95
N VAL A 661 -29.76 -1.88 -17.16
CA VAL A 661 -29.39 -1.38 -18.48
C VAL A 661 -28.00 -0.77 -18.42
N LEU A 662 -27.16 -1.11 -19.40
CA LEU A 662 -25.89 -0.43 -19.65
C LEU A 662 -26.09 0.54 -20.82
N LEU A 663 -25.70 1.80 -20.61
CA LEU A 663 -25.71 2.82 -21.66
C LEU A 663 -24.27 3.17 -22.05
N GLY A 664 -23.94 2.91 -23.32
CA GLY A 664 -22.60 3.08 -23.86
C GLY A 664 -22.35 4.48 -24.45
N PRO A 665 -21.11 4.76 -24.86
CA PRO A 665 -20.72 6.07 -25.37
C PRO A 665 -21.24 6.37 -26.78
N THR A 666 -21.79 5.37 -27.48
CA THR A 666 -22.39 5.52 -28.81
C THR A 666 -23.78 6.17 -28.77
N HIS A 667 -24.44 6.23 -27.60
CA HIS A 667 -25.72 6.94 -27.46
C HIS A 667 -25.58 8.41 -27.87
N PRO A 668 -26.49 9.00 -28.69
CA PRO A 668 -26.33 10.34 -29.26
C PRO A 668 -26.00 11.45 -28.25
N LEU A 669 -26.70 11.47 -27.11
CA LEU A 669 -26.45 12.44 -26.03
C LEU A 669 -25.05 12.26 -25.41
N ARG A 670 -24.58 11.02 -25.26
CA ARG A 670 -23.30 10.71 -24.63
C ARG A 670 -22.14 10.95 -25.59
N ALA A 671 -22.31 10.62 -26.87
CA ALA A 671 -21.38 10.97 -27.93
C ALA A 671 -21.15 12.48 -27.97
N ASN A 672 -22.24 13.28 -27.97
CA ASN A 672 -22.16 14.74 -27.90
C ASN A 672 -21.47 15.22 -26.61
N TRP A 673 -21.79 14.62 -25.46
CA TRP A 673 -21.15 14.94 -24.17
C TRP A 673 -19.63 14.73 -24.22
N HIS A 674 -19.16 13.59 -24.73
CA HIS A 674 -17.74 13.27 -24.80
C HIS A 674 -16.96 14.21 -25.71
N VAL A 675 -17.55 14.59 -26.85
CA VAL A 675 -16.96 15.56 -27.77
C VAL A 675 -16.95 16.96 -27.12
N ALA A 676 -18.05 17.41 -26.53
CA ALA A 676 -18.13 18.68 -25.81
C ALA A 676 -17.13 18.76 -24.65
N TRP A 677 -16.98 17.69 -23.86
CA TRP A 677 -15.98 17.57 -22.80
C TRP A 677 -14.54 17.71 -23.34
N SER A 678 -14.23 17.12 -24.49
CA SER A 678 -12.91 17.24 -25.10
C SER A 678 -12.57 18.67 -25.52
N HIS A 679 -13.54 19.39 -26.10
CA HIS A 679 -13.40 20.80 -26.47
C HIS A 679 -13.29 21.70 -25.23
N LEU A 680 -14.07 21.42 -24.17
CA LEU A 680 -13.95 22.15 -22.90
C LEU A 680 -12.55 21.96 -22.31
N GLY A 681 -12.05 20.73 -22.29
CA GLY A 681 -10.71 20.42 -21.81
C GLY A 681 -9.62 21.16 -22.57
N GLN A 682 -9.74 21.25 -23.90
CA GLN A 682 -8.83 22.03 -24.74
C GLN A 682 -8.90 23.53 -24.41
N THR A 683 -10.10 24.08 -24.33
CA THR A 683 -10.34 25.52 -24.06
C THR A 683 -9.80 25.92 -22.68
N TRP A 684 -10.12 25.16 -21.64
CA TRP A 684 -9.65 25.42 -20.29
C TRP A 684 -8.13 25.22 -20.16
N MET A 685 -7.55 24.29 -20.90
CA MET A 685 -6.09 24.13 -20.98
C MET A 685 -5.43 25.36 -21.61
N GLU A 686 -5.99 25.89 -22.71
CA GLU A 686 -5.49 27.10 -23.36
C GLU A 686 -5.60 28.33 -22.46
N GLN A 687 -6.73 28.52 -21.78
CA GLN A 687 -6.91 29.58 -20.80
C GLN A 687 -5.94 29.44 -19.62
N SER A 688 -5.61 28.21 -19.22
CA SER A 688 -4.64 27.93 -18.16
C SER A 688 -3.21 28.37 -18.52
N ARG A 689 -2.89 28.59 -19.80
CA ARG A 689 -1.61 29.17 -20.22
C ARG A 689 -1.48 30.64 -19.81
N ALA A 690 -2.61 31.35 -19.74
CA ALA A 690 -2.68 32.76 -19.40
C ALA A 690 -2.93 32.99 -17.90
N SER A 691 -3.15 31.94 -17.11
CA SER A 691 -3.43 32.01 -15.68
C SER A 691 -2.19 31.68 -14.82
N ASN A 692 -2.31 31.88 -13.50
CA ASN A 692 -1.25 31.47 -12.57
C ASN A 692 -1.09 29.94 -12.55
N LYS A 693 0.15 29.47 -12.42
CA LYS A 693 0.50 28.03 -12.37
C LYS A 693 -0.24 27.25 -11.28
N GLU A 694 -0.65 27.91 -10.19
CA GLU A 694 -1.41 27.31 -9.09
C GLU A 694 -2.78 26.76 -9.53
N PHE A 695 -3.38 27.31 -10.59
CA PHE A 695 -4.70 26.90 -11.09
C PHE A 695 -4.63 25.78 -12.13
N VAL A 696 -3.48 25.56 -12.78
CA VAL A 696 -3.33 24.58 -13.87
C VAL A 696 -3.66 23.15 -13.40
N ILE A 697 -3.16 22.76 -12.23
CA ILE A 697 -3.39 21.42 -11.65
C ILE A 697 -4.86 21.24 -11.21
N PRO A 698 -5.47 22.17 -10.45
CA PRO A 698 -6.90 22.12 -10.15
C PRO A 698 -7.80 22.06 -11.40
N THR A 699 -7.53 22.88 -12.42
CA THR A 699 -8.31 22.87 -13.67
C THR A 699 -8.19 21.54 -14.39
N ARG A 700 -6.97 20.99 -14.51
CA ARG A 700 -6.76 19.64 -15.05
C ARG A 700 -7.59 18.60 -14.29
N ASP A 701 -7.54 18.63 -12.97
CA ASP A 701 -8.25 17.66 -12.12
C ASP A 701 -9.77 17.84 -12.19
N ALA A 702 -10.28 19.07 -12.35
CA ALA A 702 -11.69 19.31 -12.61
C ALA A 702 -12.15 18.66 -13.92
N VAL A 703 -11.41 18.83 -15.01
CA VAL A 703 -11.75 18.26 -16.32
C VAL A 703 -11.61 16.74 -16.33
N ILE A 704 -10.52 16.20 -15.79
CA ILE A 704 -10.14 14.79 -15.91
C ILE A 704 -10.79 13.90 -14.85
N LYS A 705 -11.05 14.43 -13.64
CA LYS A 705 -11.56 13.65 -12.52
C LYS A 705 -13.01 13.99 -12.18
N GLN A 706 -13.38 15.28 -12.16
CA GLN A 706 -14.69 15.70 -11.63
C GLN A 706 -15.82 15.64 -12.67
N LEU A 707 -15.53 15.95 -13.94
CA LEU A 707 -16.53 15.87 -15.01
C LEU A 707 -16.73 14.42 -15.47
N ALA A 708 -17.98 13.95 -15.42
CA ALA A 708 -18.37 12.63 -15.90
C ALA A 708 -19.80 12.67 -16.46
N PRO A 709 -20.16 11.78 -17.42
CA PRO A 709 -21.50 11.74 -18.02
C PRO A 709 -22.52 11.04 -17.10
N ALA A 710 -22.56 11.41 -15.82
CA ALA A 710 -23.52 10.92 -14.84
C ALA A 710 -24.91 11.51 -15.12
N ALA A 711 -25.94 10.67 -15.18
CA ALA A 711 -27.31 11.05 -15.56
C ALA A 711 -27.47 11.74 -16.93
N PHE A 712 -26.70 11.29 -17.93
CA PHE A 712 -26.94 11.63 -19.33
C PHE A 712 -27.45 10.40 -20.10
N PRO A 713 -28.77 10.14 -20.13
CA PRO A 713 -29.86 10.86 -19.47
C PRO A 713 -30.15 10.39 -18.02
N PRO A 714 -30.99 11.11 -17.23
CA PRO A 714 -31.28 10.74 -15.83
C PRO A 714 -32.04 9.43 -15.69
N VAL A 715 -32.98 9.21 -16.61
CA VAL A 715 -33.92 8.09 -16.61
C VAL A 715 -34.00 7.54 -18.03
N VAL A 716 -34.07 6.22 -18.15
CA VAL A 716 -34.29 5.53 -19.42
C VAL A 716 -35.51 4.60 -19.31
N PRO A 717 -36.24 4.33 -20.41
CA PRO A 717 -37.25 3.27 -20.41
C PRO A 717 -36.61 1.91 -20.12
N PHE A 718 -37.33 1.07 -19.39
CA PHE A 718 -36.81 -0.19 -18.86
C PHE A 718 -37.76 -1.35 -19.13
N GLY A 719 -37.24 -2.49 -19.58
CA GLY A 719 -38.04 -3.69 -19.87
C GLY A 719 -38.93 -3.57 -21.12
N GLU A 720 -39.72 -4.61 -21.37
CA GLU A 720 -40.65 -4.66 -22.50
C GLU A 720 -42.02 -4.04 -22.19
N GLU A 721 -42.35 -3.91 -20.89
CA GLU A 721 -43.59 -3.36 -20.39
C GLU A 721 -43.62 -1.82 -20.50
N LEU A 722 -44.73 -1.28 -21.00
CA LEU A 722 -44.95 0.16 -21.06
C LEU A 722 -44.98 0.76 -19.64
N GLY A 723 -44.24 1.85 -19.44
CA GLY A 723 -44.26 2.63 -18.20
C GLY A 723 -43.14 2.28 -17.19
N ARG A 724 -42.42 1.17 -17.36
CA ARG A 724 -41.26 0.88 -16.51
C ARG A 724 -40.07 1.75 -16.93
N THR A 725 -39.38 2.29 -15.93
CA THR A 725 -38.23 3.18 -16.10
C THR A 725 -37.09 2.74 -15.19
N ALA A 726 -35.86 3.04 -15.61
CA ALA A 726 -34.65 2.80 -14.85
C ALA A 726 -33.93 4.11 -14.57
N LEU A 727 -33.41 4.23 -13.35
CA LEU A 727 -32.66 5.39 -12.87
C LEU A 727 -31.16 5.16 -13.09
N ALA A 728 -30.44 6.22 -13.45
CA ALA A 728 -28.98 6.18 -13.51
C ALA A 728 -28.41 5.82 -12.13
N VAL A 729 -27.70 4.70 -12.04
CA VAL A 729 -27.06 4.20 -10.81
C VAL A 729 -25.70 4.86 -10.65
N ASP A 730 -24.75 4.58 -11.53
CA ASP A 730 -23.45 5.27 -11.58
C ASP A 730 -22.73 4.93 -12.89
N ASN A 731 -21.61 5.59 -13.14
CA ASN A 731 -20.67 5.26 -14.20
C ASN A 731 -19.79 4.08 -13.77
N ILE A 732 -19.83 2.96 -14.49
CA ILE A 732 -18.94 1.81 -14.24
C ILE A 732 -17.52 2.06 -14.78
N ASN A 733 -17.40 2.95 -15.76
CA ASN A 733 -16.16 3.56 -16.22
C ASN A 733 -16.52 4.92 -16.87
N PRO A 734 -15.56 5.76 -17.29
CA PRO A 734 -15.88 7.07 -17.83
C PRO A 734 -16.80 7.10 -19.07
N PHE A 735 -17.03 5.98 -19.76
CA PHE A 735 -17.80 5.88 -21.01
C PHE A 735 -19.13 5.13 -20.85
N TRP A 736 -19.23 4.22 -19.89
CA TRP A 736 -20.39 3.35 -19.68
C TRP A 736 -21.08 3.63 -18.35
N SER A 737 -22.40 3.75 -18.39
CA SER A 737 -23.23 3.99 -17.20
C SER A 737 -24.20 2.83 -16.98
N LEU A 738 -24.39 2.48 -15.70
CA LEU A 738 -25.35 1.48 -15.26
C LEU A 738 -26.65 2.15 -14.82
N TYR A 739 -27.77 1.57 -15.22
CA TYR A 739 -29.12 1.95 -14.84
C TYR A 739 -29.84 0.75 -14.24
N ALA A 740 -30.63 0.98 -13.21
CA ALA A 740 -31.39 -0.07 -12.52
C ALA A 740 -32.84 0.37 -12.30
N ALA A 741 -33.70 -0.59 -11.98
CA ALA A 741 -35.06 -0.31 -11.56
C ALA A 741 -35.06 0.60 -10.32
N THR A 742 -36.11 1.42 -10.16
CA THR A 742 -36.20 2.39 -9.07
C THR A 742 -36.19 1.75 -7.69
N ASP A 743 -36.81 0.58 -7.58
CA ASP A 743 -36.93 -0.24 -6.38
C ASP A 743 -35.71 -1.14 -6.11
N GLU A 744 -34.60 -0.93 -6.83
CA GLU A 744 -33.35 -1.62 -6.56
C GLU A 744 -32.83 -1.26 -5.16
N LYS A 745 -32.79 -2.27 -4.27
CA LYS A 745 -32.50 -2.09 -2.84
C LYS A 745 -31.03 -2.22 -2.51
N ASP A 746 -30.21 -2.75 -3.43
CA ASP A 746 -28.75 -2.78 -3.28
C ASP A 746 -28.06 -2.33 -4.59
N PRO A 747 -28.09 -1.00 -4.89
CA PRO A 747 -27.45 -0.45 -6.08
C PRO A 747 -25.94 -0.64 -6.09
N ARG A 748 -25.30 -0.64 -4.91
CA ARG A 748 -23.84 -0.80 -4.81
C ARG A 748 -23.41 -2.25 -5.05
N GLY A 749 -24.13 -3.22 -4.49
CA GLY A 749 -23.94 -4.64 -4.81
C GLY A 749 -24.15 -4.91 -6.30
N LEU A 750 -25.14 -4.27 -6.92
CA LEU A 750 -25.36 -4.36 -8.37
C LEU A 750 -24.14 -3.86 -9.17
N ILE A 751 -23.61 -2.68 -8.85
CA ILE A 751 -22.37 -2.17 -9.49
C ILE A 751 -21.23 -3.20 -9.34
N GLY A 752 -21.05 -3.75 -8.13
CA GLY A 752 -19.98 -4.70 -7.85
C GLY A 752 -20.09 -5.99 -8.66
N GLU A 753 -21.29 -6.56 -8.75
CA GLU A 753 -21.57 -7.76 -9.58
C GLU A 753 -21.30 -7.49 -11.06
N VAL A 754 -21.77 -6.35 -11.57
CA VAL A 754 -21.56 -5.96 -12.97
C VAL A 754 -20.07 -5.73 -13.25
N CYS A 755 -19.36 -4.99 -12.40
CA CYS A 755 -17.93 -4.74 -12.58
C CYS A 755 -17.10 -6.03 -12.54
N ALA A 756 -17.41 -6.94 -11.60
CA ALA A 756 -16.77 -8.25 -11.50
C ALA A 756 -16.97 -9.07 -12.79
N ALA A 757 -18.20 -9.14 -13.30
CA ALA A 757 -18.51 -9.86 -14.54
C ALA A 757 -17.86 -9.23 -15.79
N LEU A 758 -17.63 -7.92 -15.78
CA LEU A 758 -16.99 -7.18 -16.87
C LEU A 758 -15.45 -7.14 -16.76
N GLY A 759 -14.87 -7.68 -15.68
CA GLY A 759 -13.43 -7.59 -15.40
C GLY A 759 -12.95 -6.15 -15.17
N LEU A 760 -13.81 -5.31 -14.58
CA LEU A 760 -13.53 -3.91 -14.27
C LEU A 760 -13.29 -3.71 -12.77
N PRO A 761 -12.40 -2.76 -12.38
CA PRO A 761 -12.38 -2.29 -11.00
C PRO A 761 -13.69 -1.58 -10.67
N GLU A 762 -14.14 -1.69 -9.43
CA GLU A 762 -15.31 -0.91 -9.00
C GLU A 762 -15.00 0.60 -9.02
N PRO A 763 -15.94 1.43 -9.53
CA PRO A 763 -15.79 2.87 -9.46
C PRO A 763 -15.89 3.37 -8.01
N ALA A 764 -15.26 4.51 -7.73
CA ALA A 764 -15.49 5.28 -6.51
C ALA A 764 -16.97 5.71 -6.40
N ILE A 765 -17.40 6.10 -5.20
CA ILE A 765 -18.81 6.39 -4.92
C ILE A 765 -19.11 7.82 -5.37
N GLY A 766 -20.12 8.00 -6.23
CA GLY A 766 -20.48 9.31 -6.76
C GLY A 766 -19.42 9.89 -7.72
N GLY A 767 -18.64 9.03 -8.38
CA GLY A 767 -17.52 9.45 -9.23
C GLY A 767 -16.27 9.81 -8.42
N ALA A 768 -15.55 10.86 -8.81
CA ALA A 768 -14.27 11.23 -8.18
C ALA A 768 -14.38 12.11 -6.93
N THR A 769 -15.60 12.41 -6.46
CA THR A 769 -15.83 13.32 -5.32
C THR A 769 -15.78 12.61 -3.97
N ILE A 770 -16.41 11.44 -3.84
CA ILE A 770 -16.39 10.60 -2.63
C ILE A 770 -15.57 9.34 -2.91
N ASP A 771 -14.26 9.53 -3.03
CA ASP A 771 -13.31 8.43 -3.15
C ASP A 771 -12.90 7.86 -1.78
N SER A 772 -12.19 6.73 -1.81
CA SER A 772 -11.70 6.07 -0.58
C SER A 772 -10.71 6.94 0.19
N ALA A 773 -9.94 7.80 -0.46
CA ALA A 773 -9.02 8.72 0.19
C ALA A 773 -9.78 9.80 0.98
N TYR A 774 -10.85 10.34 0.40
CA TYR A 774 -11.74 11.28 1.05
C TYR A 774 -12.46 10.67 2.25
N LEU A 775 -13.00 9.45 2.11
CA LEU A 775 -13.60 8.72 3.24
C LEU A 775 -12.56 8.43 4.34
N ALA A 776 -11.35 8.01 3.96
CA ALA A 776 -10.26 7.77 4.92
C ALA A 776 -9.90 9.04 5.69
N ALA A 777 -9.83 10.20 5.03
CA ALA A 777 -9.59 11.48 5.69
C ALA A 777 -10.68 11.84 6.72
N ARG A 778 -11.95 11.46 6.48
CA ARG A 778 -13.05 11.64 7.45
C ARG A 778 -12.91 10.70 8.64
N VAL A 779 -12.53 9.44 8.42
CA VAL A 779 -12.23 8.48 9.50
C VAL A 779 -11.03 8.95 10.34
N GLN A 780 -9.97 9.45 9.70
CA GLN A 780 -8.82 10.04 10.39
C GLN A 780 -9.22 11.20 11.28
N ARG A 781 -10.12 12.09 10.79
CA ARG A 781 -10.64 13.21 11.58
C ARG A 781 -11.38 12.74 12.85
N TYR A 782 -12.10 11.63 12.79
CA TYR A 782 -12.71 11.01 13.97
C TYR A 782 -11.64 10.46 14.92
N LEU A 783 -10.67 9.68 14.41
CA LEU A 783 -9.60 9.07 15.23
C LEU A 783 -8.73 10.11 15.95
N VAL A 784 -8.43 11.24 15.29
CA VAL A 784 -7.68 12.35 15.91
C VAL A 784 -8.44 12.96 17.09
N GLN A 785 -9.77 12.98 17.05
CA GLN A 785 -10.61 13.45 18.16
C GLN A 785 -10.78 12.40 19.26
N HIS A 786 -10.55 11.12 18.95
CA HIS A 786 -10.73 9.99 19.86
C HIS A 786 -9.46 9.13 19.95
N PRO A 787 -8.33 9.67 20.46
CA PRO A 787 -7.02 8.99 20.45
C PRO A 787 -6.96 7.73 21.33
N TYR A 788 -7.98 7.49 22.17
CA TYR A 788 -8.11 6.29 23.00
C TYR A 788 -8.65 5.07 22.25
N VAL A 789 -9.10 5.23 21.01
CA VAL A 789 -9.67 4.13 20.22
C VAL A 789 -8.55 3.23 19.70
N GLU A 790 -8.37 2.08 20.34
CA GLU A 790 -7.44 1.03 19.85
C GLU A 790 -8.11 0.05 18.87
N THR A 791 -9.45 -0.06 18.93
CA THR A 791 -10.23 -0.92 18.03
C THR A 791 -11.39 -0.12 17.47
N LEU A 792 -11.33 0.19 16.17
CA LEU A 792 -12.36 0.94 15.48
C LEU A 792 -13.49 0.00 15.02
N THR A 793 -14.58 0.00 15.77
CA THR A 793 -15.85 -0.63 15.38
C THR A 793 -16.61 0.18 14.34
N ILE A 794 -16.92 -0.43 13.19
CA ILE A 794 -17.65 0.18 12.07
C ILE A 794 -18.85 -0.69 11.69
N ASN A 795 -20.04 -0.08 11.62
CA ASN A 795 -21.18 -0.67 10.93
C ASN A 795 -21.25 -0.11 9.50
N ALA A 796 -21.50 -0.95 8.50
CA ALA A 796 -21.67 -0.50 7.12
C ALA A 796 -22.89 -1.17 6.48
N PHE A 797 -23.83 -0.37 6.01
CA PHE A 797 -25.09 -0.81 5.43
C PHE A 797 -25.03 -0.69 3.91
N ASN A 798 -25.41 -1.74 3.18
CA ASN A 798 -25.38 -1.78 1.70
C ASN A 798 -24.00 -1.47 1.09
N ALA A 799 -22.93 -1.95 1.72
CA ALA A 799 -21.55 -1.70 1.26
C ALA A 799 -21.16 -2.45 -0.04
N GLY A 800 -22.05 -3.28 -0.62
CA GLY A 800 -21.76 -4.15 -1.76
C GLY A 800 -20.57 -5.08 -1.48
N ARG A 801 -19.59 -5.11 -2.39
CA ARG A 801 -18.32 -5.88 -2.21
C ARG A 801 -17.37 -5.25 -1.18
N ALA A 802 -17.74 -4.11 -0.59
CA ALA A 802 -16.97 -3.34 0.39
C ALA A 802 -15.60 -2.83 -0.10
N GLY A 803 -15.42 -2.64 -1.42
CA GLY A 803 -14.15 -2.16 -2.00
C GLY A 803 -13.71 -0.79 -1.47
N ALA A 804 -14.64 0.16 -1.36
CA ALA A 804 -14.32 1.48 -0.79
C ALA A 804 -13.84 1.37 0.67
N MET A 805 -14.41 0.46 1.45
CA MET A 805 -14.03 0.27 2.85
C MET A 805 -12.67 -0.43 2.97
N ALA A 806 -12.39 -1.43 2.13
CA ALA A 806 -11.08 -2.07 2.06
C ALA A 806 -9.96 -1.05 1.75
N GLU A 807 -10.19 -0.15 0.79
CA GLU A 807 -9.23 0.92 0.46
C GLU A 807 -9.07 1.94 1.60
N VAL A 808 -10.15 2.26 2.34
CA VAL A 808 -10.07 3.09 3.55
C VAL A 808 -9.16 2.45 4.60
N LEU A 809 -9.31 1.14 4.85
CA LEU A 809 -8.44 0.41 5.78
C LEU A 809 -6.98 0.39 5.33
N LEU A 810 -6.73 0.16 4.04
CA LEU A 810 -5.38 0.22 3.47
C LEU A 810 -4.77 1.61 3.60
N ALA A 811 -5.55 2.68 3.36
CA ALA A 811 -5.11 4.05 3.53
C ALA A 811 -4.74 4.39 4.98
N LEU A 812 -5.54 3.91 5.95
CA LEU A 812 -5.23 4.04 7.38
C LEU A 812 -3.98 3.24 7.75
N GLN A 813 -3.83 2.02 7.22
CA GLN A 813 -2.67 1.17 7.49
C GLN A 813 -1.35 1.76 6.98
N ARG A 814 -1.39 2.54 5.90
CA ARG A 814 -0.22 3.28 5.39
C ARG A 814 0.23 4.40 6.32
N HIS A 815 -0.66 4.90 7.18
CA HIS A 815 -0.36 5.99 8.08
C HIS A 815 0.28 5.47 9.37
N PRO A 816 1.51 5.90 9.75
CA PRO A 816 2.23 5.35 10.91
C PRO A 816 1.43 5.40 12.21
N ASP A 817 0.74 6.51 12.46
CA ASP A 817 -0.04 6.72 13.69
C ASP A 817 -1.26 5.78 13.83
N PHE A 818 -1.73 5.19 12.73
CA PHE A 818 -2.87 4.27 12.71
C PHE A 818 -2.47 2.83 12.34
N ALA A 819 -1.17 2.57 12.17
CA ALA A 819 -0.67 1.28 11.71
C ALA A 819 -0.95 0.13 12.70
N ASP A 820 -1.12 0.44 13.99
CA ASP A 820 -1.43 -0.51 15.06
C ASP A 820 -2.93 -0.62 15.37
N LEU A 821 -3.78 0.16 14.68
CA LEU A 821 -5.23 0.15 14.90
C LEU A 821 -5.84 -1.21 14.51
N ARG A 822 -6.75 -1.70 15.34
CA ARG A 822 -7.60 -2.87 15.06
C ARG A 822 -8.96 -2.44 14.54
N TYR A 823 -9.63 -3.32 13.80
CA TYR A 823 -10.93 -3.03 13.17
C TYR A 823 -11.94 -4.12 13.50
N ASP A 824 -13.15 -3.72 13.89
CA ASP A 824 -14.33 -4.60 14.02
C ASP A 824 -15.41 -4.12 13.05
N ILE A 825 -15.50 -4.75 11.88
CA ILE A 825 -16.39 -4.33 10.81
C ILE A 825 -17.60 -5.25 10.73
N ARG A 826 -18.79 -4.65 10.74
CA ARG A 826 -20.07 -5.33 10.62
C ARG A 826 -20.79 -4.83 9.38
N LEU A 827 -20.91 -5.68 8.36
CA LEU A 827 -21.66 -5.40 7.16
C LEU A 827 -23.11 -5.83 7.38
N PHE A 828 -24.04 -4.89 7.20
CA PHE A 828 -25.48 -5.16 7.24
C PHE A 828 -26.04 -5.10 5.82
N VAL A 829 -26.51 -6.24 5.33
CA VAL A 829 -27.02 -6.40 3.96
C VAL A 829 -28.37 -7.10 3.92
N LEU A 830 -29.03 -7.06 2.77
CA LEU A 830 -30.31 -7.75 2.57
C LEU A 830 -30.16 -9.27 2.57
N ASP A 831 -29.10 -9.78 1.92
CA ASP A 831 -28.82 -11.21 1.82
C ASP A 831 -27.36 -11.51 2.24
N PRO A 832 -27.12 -11.89 3.51
CA PRO A 832 -25.79 -12.17 4.04
C PRO A 832 -25.07 -13.35 3.37
N ALA A 833 -25.81 -14.21 2.67
CA ALA A 833 -25.25 -15.37 2.00
C ALA A 833 -24.79 -15.08 0.56
N ALA A 834 -24.95 -13.84 0.07
CA ALA A 834 -24.50 -13.44 -1.25
C ALA A 834 -22.96 -13.49 -1.36
N PRO A 835 -22.37 -14.30 -2.26
CA PRO A 835 -20.92 -14.52 -2.31
C PRO A 835 -20.07 -13.27 -2.54
N SER A 836 -20.60 -12.29 -3.26
CA SER A 836 -19.91 -11.03 -3.58
C SER A 836 -19.88 -10.06 -2.39
N THR A 837 -20.74 -10.24 -1.39
CA THR A 837 -20.84 -9.29 -0.27
C THR A 837 -19.57 -9.29 0.57
N GLY A 838 -18.97 -8.12 0.75
CA GLY A 838 -17.76 -7.96 1.56
C GLY A 838 -16.51 -8.64 1.00
N GLU A 839 -16.54 -9.10 -0.25
CA GLU A 839 -15.44 -9.84 -0.89
C GLU A 839 -14.10 -9.11 -0.81
N ALA A 840 -14.07 -7.79 -1.00
CA ALA A 840 -12.83 -7.01 -0.92
C ALA A 840 -12.22 -7.01 0.50
N LEU A 841 -13.04 -7.10 1.56
CA LEU A 841 -12.55 -7.22 2.93
C LEU A 841 -12.09 -8.66 3.24
N LEU A 842 -12.73 -9.67 2.63
CA LEU A 842 -12.30 -11.07 2.73
C LEU A 842 -10.97 -11.31 2.00
N GLU A 843 -10.73 -10.62 0.88
CA GLU A 843 -9.45 -10.66 0.15
C GLU A 843 -8.29 -10.14 0.99
N LEU A 844 -8.50 -9.11 1.85
CA LEU A 844 -7.49 -8.62 2.79
C LEU A 844 -7.12 -9.65 3.87
N LEU A 845 -8.04 -10.54 4.23
CA LEU A 845 -7.81 -11.61 5.20
C LEU A 845 -7.09 -12.83 4.57
N SER A 846 -6.96 -12.86 3.24
CA SER A 846 -6.41 -14.00 2.50
C SER A 846 -4.96 -13.73 2.07
N PRO A 847 -3.97 -14.55 2.48
CA PRO A 847 -2.56 -14.33 2.14
C PRO A 847 -2.22 -14.60 0.65
N ASP A 848 -3.08 -15.31 -0.09
CA ASP A 848 -2.84 -15.75 -1.47
C ASP A 848 -3.57 -14.90 -2.53
N SER A 849 -4.30 -13.84 -2.15
CA SER A 849 -5.22 -13.09 -3.03
C SER A 849 -4.53 -12.21 -4.10
N GLY A 850 -3.19 -12.18 -4.15
CA GLY A 850 -2.46 -11.42 -5.18
C GLY A 850 -2.54 -9.90 -5.01
N THR A 851 -3.13 -9.40 -3.91
CA THR A 851 -3.16 -7.99 -3.54
C THR A 851 -1.75 -7.54 -3.16
N SER A 852 -0.97 -7.13 -4.16
CA SER A 852 0.48 -6.81 -4.08
C SER A 852 0.90 -5.64 -3.16
N ALA A 853 0.01 -5.19 -2.27
CA ALA A 853 0.30 -4.10 -1.35
C ALA A 853 0.89 -4.66 -0.04
N LYS A 854 2.09 -4.21 0.32
CA LYS A 854 2.75 -4.51 1.61
C LYS A 854 1.83 -4.27 2.82
N GLU A 855 0.87 -3.36 2.68
CA GLU A 855 -0.09 -3.02 3.71
C GLU A 855 -1.22 -4.04 3.86
N ALA A 856 -1.55 -4.80 2.81
CA ALA A 856 -2.54 -5.88 2.87
C ALA A 856 -2.06 -7.05 3.74
N ASP A 857 -0.76 -7.36 3.71
CA ASP A 857 -0.13 -8.40 4.53
C ASP A 857 -0.37 -8.19 6.04
N ALA A 858 -0.52 -6.94 6.49
CA ALA A 858 -0.78 -6.65 7.89
C ALA A 858 -2.14 -7.19 8.38
N PHE A 859 -3.11 -7.37 7.48
CA PHE A 859 -4.45 -7.87 7.81
C PHE A 859 -4.53 -9.41 7.82
N SER A 860 -3.69 -10.08 7.02
CA SER A 860 -3.58 -11.55 6.97
C SER A 860 -2.57 -12.10 7.98
N THR A 861 -1.66 -11.27 8.51
CA THR A 861 -0.67 -11.69 9.51
C THR A 861 -1.33 -11.98 10.88
N PRO A 862 -1.14 -13.17 11.47
CA PRO A 862 -1.62 -13.47 12.81
C PRO A 862 -1.00 -12.52 13.84
N THR A 863 -1.83 -11.82 14.61
CA THR A 863 -1.34 -11.03 15.76
C THR A 863 -0.86 -11.94 16.89
N ASN A 864 -0.15 -11.38 17.89
CA ASN A 864 0.30 -12.10 19.09
C ASN A 864 -0.81 -12.84 19.86
N SER A 865 -2.09 -12.54 19.60
CA SER A 865 -3.24 -13.26 20.15
C SER A 865 -4.25 -13.60 19.05
N HIS A 866 -4.49 -14.90 18.82
CA HIS A 866 -5.51 -15.37 17.87
C HIS A 866 -6.94 -14.89 18.21
N LEU A 867 -7.16 -14.44 19.44
CA LEU A 867 -8.44 -13.89 19.87
C LEU A 867 -8.63 -12.43 19.42
N HIS A 868 -7.56 -11.70 19.05
CA HIS A 868 -7.63 -10.28 18.69
C HIS A 868 -6.96 -10.02 17.33
N PRO A 869 -7.52 -10.59 16.22
CA PRO A 869 -7.01 -10.31 14.88
C PRO A 869 -7.11 -8.82 14.55
N LYS A 870 -6.30 -8.37 13.60
CA LYS A 870 -6.28 -6.98 13.16
C LYS A 870 -7.61 -6.53 12.58
N LEU A 871 -8.25 -7.39 11.78
CA LEU A 871 -9.58 -7.16 11.22
C LEU A 871 -10.51 -8.30 11.64
N ARG A 872 -11.59 -7.95 12.33
CA ARG A 872 -12.76 -8.80 12.53
C ARG A 872 -13.83 -8.36 11.55
N LEU A 873 -14.43 -9.32 10.85
CA LEU A 873 -15.49 -9.08 9.87
C LEU A 873 -16.70 -9.94 10.23
N ALA A 874 -17.88 -9.32 10.27
CA ALA A 874 -19.17 -10.00 10.36
C ALA A 874 -20.08 -9.50 9.25
N ILE A 875 -20.74 -10.43 8.53
CA ILE A 875 -21.76 -10.12 7.54
C ILE A 875 -23.10 -10.58 8.12
N ARG A 876 -24.05 -9.65 8.27
CA ARG A 876 -25.31 -9.83 8.97
C ARG A 876 -26.48 -9.30 8.16
N ALA A 877 -27.69 -9.78 8.45
CA ALA A 877 -28.88 -9.25 7.82
C ALA A 877 -29.21 -7.86 8.40
N ILE A 878 -29.66 -6.91 7.57
CA ILE A 878 -30.20 -5.61 8.05
C ILE A 878 -31.32 -5.82 9.08
N LYS A 879 -32.06 -6.93 8.97
CA LYS A 879 -33.10 -7.30 9.94
C LYS A 879 -32.53 -7.53 11.35
N GLU A 880 -31.37 -8.17 11.49
CA GLU A 880 -30.73 -8.38 12.81
C GLU A 880 -30.47 -7.05 13.52
N PHE A 881 -30.00 -6.04 12.77
CA PHE A 881 -29.79 -4.70 13.34
C PHE A 881 -31.09 -4.07 13.84
N ARG A 882 -32.18 -4.22 13.09
CA ARG A 882 -33.48 -3.65 13.46
C ARG A 882 -34.11 -4.32 14.68
N ASP A 883 -33.91 -5.64 14.79
CA ASP A 883 -34.48 -6.42 15.88
C ASP A 883 -33.75 -6.12 17.21
N ASP A 884 -32.41 -5.97 17.20
CA ASP A 884 -31.59 -5.73 18.41
C ASP A 884 -30.47 -4.67 18.19
N PRO A 885 -30.80 -3.38 17.98
CA PRO A 885 -29.80 -2.35 17.63
C PRO A 885 -28.75 -2.12 18.71
N GLU A 886 -29.11 -2.27 20.00
CA GLU A 886 -28.21 -2.06 21.14
C GLU A 886 -27.00 -3.02 21.14
N LEU A 887 -27.13 -4.20 20.53
CA LEU A 887 -26.03 -5.17 20.37
C LEU A 887 -25.00 -4.73 19.33
N HIS A 888 -25.29 -3.67 18.59
CA HIS A 888 -24.53 -3.23 17.43
C HIS A 888 -23.95 -1.84 17.60
N ALA A 889 -23.64 -1.44 18.83
CA ALA A 889 -22.92 -0.19 19.09
C ALA A 889 -21.61 -0.11 18.28
N ALA A 890 -21.37 1.05 17.67
CA ALA A 890 -20.23 1.32 16.80
C ALA A 890 -19.71 2.75 16.97
N HIS A 891 -18.45 2.97 16.60
CA HIS A 891 -17.90 4.33 16.53
C HIS A 891 -18.45 5.04 15.29
N LEU A 892 -18.40 4.35 14.14
CA LEU A 892 -18.80 4.88 12.85
C LEU A 892 -19.86 3.98 12.21
N SER A 893 -20.91 4.57 11.67
CA SER A 893 -21.88 3.87 10.82
C SER A 893 -21.93 4.48 9.43
N PHE A 894 -21.70 3.68 8.38
CA PHE A 894 -21.78 4.10 6.98
C PHE A 894 -23.08 3.60 6.35
N LEU A 895 -23.86 4.51 5.75
CA LEU A 895 -25.09 4.20 5.04
C LEU A 895 -24.89 4.47 3.55
N PHE A 896 -24.90 3.44 2.69
CA PHE A 896 -24.70 3.58 1.25
C PHE A 896 -26.01 3.32 0.48
N ASP A 897 -26.64 4.37 -0.08
CA ASP A 897 -27.93 4.27 -0.80
C ASP A 897 -28.92 3.31 -0.09
N LEU A 898 -29.09 3.46 1.23
CA LEU A 898 -29.81 2.50 2.06
C LEU A 898 -31.30 2.46 1.72
N PHE A 899 -31.85 3.59 1.27
CA PHE A 899 -33.26 3.76 0.99
C PHE A 899 -33.48 3.89 -0.53
N PRO A 900 -34.20 2.95 -1.16
CA PRO A 900 -34.44 3.00 -2.60
C PRO A 900 -35.37 4.16 -2.98
N ALA A 901 -35.34 4.57 -4.24
CA ALA A 901 -36.36 5.47 -4.76
C ALA A 901 -37.68 4.71 -4.94
N GLU A 902 -38.78 5.23 -4.39
CA GLU A 902 -40.08 4.53 -4.47
C GLU A 902 -40.68 4.62 -5.88
N GLU A 903 -40.59 5.79 -6.51
CA GLU A 903 -41.29 6.07 -7.77
C GLU A 903 -40.53 7.10 -8.63
N ILE A 904 -40.67 6.99 -9.95
CA ILE A 904 -40.40 8.09 -10.88
C ILE A 904 -41.73 8.69 -11.32
N ARG A 905 -41.94 9.96 -10.98
CA ARG A 905 -43.15 10.73 -11.31
C ARG A 905 -42.91 11.61 -12.53
N ALA A 906 -43.92 11.80 -13.36
CA ALA A 906 -43.92 12.90 -14.32
C ALA A 906 -44.53 14.15 -13.65
N VAL A 907 -43.73 15.20 -13.48
CA VAL A 907 -44.14 16.46 -12.83
C VAL A 907 -43.82 17.63 -13.76
N ASP A 908 -44.73 18.59 -13.86
CA ASP A 908 -44.53 19.80 -14.66
C ASP A 908 -43.37 20.67 -14.12
N VAL A 909 -42.59 21.24 -15.03
CA VAL A 909 -41.50 22.17 -14.72
C VAL A 909 -42.02 23.48 -14.16
N ARG A 910 -41.20 24.09 -13.29
CA ARG A 910 -41.30 25.48 -12.84
C ARG A 910 -40.38 26.36 -13.68
N ASP A 911 -40.63 27.67 -13.70
CA ASP A 911 -39.77 28.63 -14.41
C ASP A 911 -38.32 28.62 -13.88
N SER A 912 -38.13 28.28 -12.61
CA SER A 912 -36.80 28.11 -11.98
C SER A 912 -36.03 26.89 -12.49
N ASP A 913 -36.69 25.96 -13.17
CA ASP A 913 -36.10 24.67 -13.55
C ASP A 913 -35.33 24.74 -14.90
N ASP A 914 -35.32 25.90 -15.56
CA ASP A 914 -34.55 26.19 -16.79
C ASP A 914 -33.11 26.60 -16.42
N SER A 915 -32.31 25.61 -16.04
CA SER A 915 -30.91 25.80 -15.65
C SER A 915 -29.99 24.74 -16.26
N SER A 916 -28.75 25.14 -16.59
CA SER A 916 -27.74 24.28 -17.19
C SER A 916 -26.35 24.64 -16.65
N PHE A 917 -25.59 23.64 -16.22
CA PHE A 917 -24.29 23.81 -15.58
C PHE A 917 -23.16 23.38 -16.51
N VAL A 918 -22.04 24.12 -16.47
CA VAL A 918 -20.79 23.82 -17.19
C VAL A 918 -21.03 23.47 -18.67
N HIS A 919 -21.53 24.42 -19.46
CA HIS A 919 -21.84 24.22 -20.89
C HIS A 919 -22.77 23.03 -21.19
N GLY A 920 -23.57 22.60 -20.20
CA GLY A 920 -24.46 21.43 -20.30
C GLY A 920 -23.79 20.08 -20.01
N LEU A 921 -22.55 20.07 -19.53
CA LEU A 921 -21.79 18.84 -19.20
C LEU A 921 -22.07 18.30 -17.80
N VAL A 922 -22.76 19.07 -16.95
CA VAL A 922 -23.22 18.61 -15.63
C VAL A 922 -24.74 18.62 -15.66
N GLN A 923 -25.37 17.54 -15.19
CA GLN A 923 -26.83 17.43 -15.07
C GLN A 923 -27.29 17.92 -13.68
N PRO A 924 -27.77 19.18 -13.54
CA PRO A 924 -28.33 19.70 -12.31
C PRO A 924 -29.63 19.01 -11.87
N PHE A 925 -29.85 18.95 -10.56
CA PHE A 925 -31.10 18.54 -9.94
C PHE A 925 -31.51 19.54 -8.86
N GLU A 926 -32.77 19.95 -8.89
CA GLU A 926 -33.42 20.65 -7.78
C GLU A 926 -34.03 19.61 -6.83
N VAL A 927 -33.95 19.84 -5.52
CA VAL A 927 -34.49 18.95 -4.50
C VAL A 927 -35.59 19.69 -3.73
N ASP A 928 -36.83 19.21 -3.84
CA ASP A 928 -37.91 19.64 -2.95
C ASP A 928 -37.99 18.67 -1.77
N TYR A 929 -37.84 19.17 -0.54
CA TYR A 929 -38.08 18.43 0.69
C TYR A 929 -39.50 18.67 1.17
N LEU A 930 -40.27 17.59 1.31
CA LEU A 930 -41.65 17.61 1.77
C LEU A 930 -41.75 16.77 3.04
N GLU A 931 -42.31 17.36 4.09
CA GLU A 931 -42.53 16.70 5.38
C GLU A 931 -43.97 16.94 5.82
N ASP A 932 -44.71 15.84 6.02
CA ASP A 932 -46.03 15.84 6.65
C ASP A 932 -46.06 14.88 7.86
N GLU A 933 -47.20 14.79 8.56
CA GLU A 933 -47.31 13.94 9.76
C GLU A 933 -47.05 12.44 9.47
N GLN A 934 -47.26 12.00 8.22
CA GLN A 934 -47.24 10.58 7.85
C GLN A 934 -45.97 10.18 7.11
N SER A 935 -45.35 11.08 6.35
CA SER A 935 -44.28 10.80 5.40
C SER A 935 -43.26 11.94 5.28
N ILE A 936 -42.04 11.56 4.92
CA ILE A 936 -40.95 12.48 4.57
C ILE A 936 -40.50 12.09 3.17
N THR A 937 -40.55 13.03 2.23
CA THR A 937 -40.30 12.77 0.82
C THR A 937 -39.33 13.79 0.24
N TRP A 938 -38.32 13.30 -0.47
CA TRP A 938 -37.45 14.09 -1.34
C TRP A 938 -37.89 13.90 -2.78
N LEU A 939 -38.14 15.01 -3.47
CA LEU A 939 -38.42 15.03 -4.90
C LEU A 939 -37.24 15.63 -5.63
N ARG A 940 -36.49 14.80 -6.36
CA ARG A 940 -35.35 15.25 -7.18
C ARG A 940 -35.76 15.43 -8.62
N ARG A 941 -35.66 16.67 -9.10
CA ARG A 941 -36.17 17.09 -10.40
C ARG A 941 -34.97 17.50 -11.28
N PRO A 942 -34.74 16.86 -12.43
CA PRO A 942 -33.64 17.25 -13.30
C PRO A 942 -33.93 18.62 -13.92
N LEU A 943 -32.92 19.51 -13.89
CA LEU A 943 -33.01 20.83 -14.50
C LEU A 943 -32.45 20.76 -15.92
N HIS A 944 -33.15 21.38 -16.86
CA HIS A 944 -32.73 21.44 -18.25
C HIS A 944 -32.98 22.82 -18.80
N GLY A 945 -31.90 23.59 -18.92
CA GLY A 945 -31.94 24.91 -19.50
C GLY A 945 -30.97 25.16 -20.63
N ALA A 946 -30.98 26.40 -21.12
CA ALA A 946 -30.04 26.85 -22.14
C ALA A 946 -28.61 26.79 -21.59
N ALA A 947 -27.77 25.95 -22.21
CA ALA A 947 -26.36 25.84 -21.85
C ALA A 947 -25.59 27.10 -22.23
N GLN A 948 -24.64 27.51 -21.40
CA GLN A 948 -23.71 28.57 -21.82
C GLN A 948 -22.89 28.09 -23.02
N PRO A 949 -22.73 28.91 -24.07
CA PRO A 949 -22.00 28.51 -25.26
C PRO A 949 -20.52 28.25 -24.94
N LEU A 950 -19.98 27.16 -25.47
CA LEU A 950 -18.54 26.89 -25.50
C LEU A 950 -17.96 27.52 -26.77
N GLU A 951 -17.04 28.47 -26.63
CA GLU A 951 -16.44 29.20 -27.75
C GLU A 951 -15.80 28.24 -28.78
N GLY A 952 -16.17 28.37 -30.05
CA GLY A 952 -15.71 27.50 -31.14
C GLY A 952 -16.41 26.13 -31.21
N ALA A 953 -17.33 25.85 -30.28
CA ALA A 953 -18.11 24.63 -30.24
C ALA A 953 -19.54 24.86 -29.69
N GLU A 954 -20.14 26.00 -30.02
CA GLU A 954 -21.39 26.49 -29.45
C GLU A 954 -22.54 25.50 -29.69
N ALA A 955 -22.62 24.95 -30.91
CA ALA A 955 -23.63 23.96 -31.28
C ALA A 955 -23.59 22.70 -30.40
N LEU A 956 -22.43 22.29 -29.88
CA LEU A 956 -22.35 21.15 -28.95
C LEU A 956 -23.08 21.47 -27.64
N SER A 957 -22.93 22.70 -27.13
CA SER A 957 -23.56 23.14 -25.88
C SER A 957 -25.08 23.28 -26.05
N ASP A 958 -25.52 23.85 -27.17
CA ASP A 958 -26.95 23.95 -27.52
C ASP A 958 -27.59 22.56 -27.61
N LEU A 959 -26.91 21.61 -28.28
CA LEU A 959 -27.37 20.23 -28.39
C LEU A 959 -27.39 19.51 -27.03
N MET A 960 -26.45 19.77 -26.12
CA MET A 960 -26.47 19.20 -24.77
C MET A 960 -27.75 19.59 -24.02
N GLY A 961 -28.11 20.88 -24.02
CA GLY A 961 -29.34 21.37 -23.40
C GLY A 961 -30.60 20.85 -24.10
N GLY A 962 -30.65 20.96 -25.43
CA GLY A 962 -31.80 20.58 -26.25
C GLY A 962 -32.12 19.09 -26.19
N VAL A 963 -31.14 18.22 -26.42
CA VAL A 963 -31.31 16.75 -26.37
C VAL A 963 -31.69 16.29 -24.97
N SER A 964 -31.03 16.79 -23.92
CA SER A 964 -31.35 16.39 -22.54
C SER A 964 -32.80 16.74 -22.17
N ARG A 965 -33.25 17.94 -22.55
CA ARG A 965 -34.64 18.38 -22.36
C ARG A 965 -35.62 17.49 -23.14
N ALA A 966 -35.38 17.26 -24.42
CA ALA A 966 -36.25 16.48 -25.28
C ALA A 966 -36.37 15.03 -24.82
N VAL A 967 -35.26 14.41 -24.41
CA VAL A 967 -35.23 13.06 -23.83
C VAL A 967 -36.05 12.99 -22.54
N SER A 968 -35.89 13.95 -21.61
CA SER A 968 -36.69 13.97 -20.38
C SER A 968 -38.19 14.13 -20.63
N VAL A 969 -38.58 14.99 -21.58
CA VAL A 969 -39.99 15.14 -21.99
C VAL A 969 -40.52 13.84 -22.60
N ALA A 970 -39.73 13.21 -23.47
CA ALA A 970 -40.09 11.95 -24.11
C ALA A 970 -40.23 10.80 -23.09
N VAL A 971 -39.33 10.70 -22.12
CA VAL A 971 -39.43 9.71 -21.04
C VAL A 971 -40.69 9.94 -20.20
N ALA A 972 -40.96 11.18 -19.78
CA ALA A 972 -42.17 11.50 -19.01
C ALA A 972 -43.45 11.18 -19.80
N THR A 973 -43.43 11.50 -21.11
CA THR A 973 -44.53 11.24 -22.05
C THR A 973 -44.81 9.74 -22.21
N VAL A 974 -43.77 8.93 -22.42
CA VAL A 974 -43.88 7.47 -22.56
C VAL A 974 -44.30 6.83 -21.22
N ALA A 975 -43.73 7.28 -20.10
CA ALA A 975 -44.02 6.73 -18.78
C ALA A 975 -45.50 6.91 -18.38
N ARG A 976 -46.12 8.04 -18.73
CA ARG A 976 -47.55 8.29 -18.48
C ARG A 976 -48.46 7.90 -19.64
N SER A 977 -47.90 7.42 -20.76
CA SER A 977 -48.65 7.17 -22.01
C SER A 977 -49.52 8.37 -22.45
N GLN A 978 -49.03 9.58 -22.20
CA GLN A 978 -49.71 10.85 -22.45
C GLN A 978 -48.69 11.91 -22.84
N TYR A 979 -48.99 12.74 -23.84
CA TYR A 979 -48.11 13.86 -24.21
C TYR A 979 -48.04 14.89 -23.08
N LEU A 980 -46.84 15.09 -22.53
CA LEU A 980 -46.58 15.97 -21.40
C LEU A 980 -45.40 16.92 -21.71
N PRO A 981 -45.62 18.01 -22.46
CA PRO A 981 -44.54 18.88 -22.98
C PRO A 981 -43.73 19.59 -21.88
N HIS A 982 -44.35 19.79 -20.72
CA HIS A 982 -43.75 20.47 -19.58
C HIS A 982 -43.33 19.49 -18.47
N ALA A 983 -43.56 18.19 -18.62
CA ALA A 983 -43.20 17.25 -17.57
C ALA A 983 -41.71 16.86 -17.62
N ARG A 984 -41.17 16.52 -16.45
CA ARG A 984 -39.86 15.88 -16.26
C ARG A 984 -40.00 14.64 -15.40
N PRO A 985 -39.09 13.65 -15.55
CA PRO A 985 -39.03 12.52 -14.66
C PRO A 985 -38.42 12.95 -13.32
N VAL A 986 -39.25 12.99 -12.28
CA VAL A 986 -38.89 13.34 -10.91
C VAL A 986 -38.71 12.06 -10.10
N VAL A 987 -37.55 11.92 -9.47
CA VAL A 987 -37.26 10.80 -8.57
C VAL A 987 -37.83 11.12 -7.20
N ALA A 988 -38.72 10.28 -6.69
CA ALA A 988 -39.29 10.40 -5.37
C ALA A 988 -38.71 9.34 -4.44
N LEU A 989 -38.07 9.78 -3.36
CA LEU A 989 -37.70 8.93 -2.23
C LEU A 989 -38.59 9.34 -1.05
N SER A 990 -39.41 8.42 -0.55
CA SER A 990 -40.16 8.64 0.69
C SER A 990 -39.68 7.66 1.75
N LEU A 991 -39.52 8.12 2.98
CA LEU A 991 -39.19 7.26 4.11
C LEU A 991 -40.46 6.79 4.82
N SER A 992 -40.63 5.48 4.89
CA SER A 992 -41.64 4.82 5.72
C SER A 992 -41.37 5.04 7.22
N ALA A 993 -42.32 4.64 8.07
CA ALA A 993 -42.12 4.67 9.52
C ALA A 993 -40.93 3.80 9.96
N ASP A 994 -40.77 2.62 9.35
CA ASP A 994 -39.69 1.68 9.67
C ASP A 994 -38.32 2.23 9.23
N GLU A 995 -38.24 2.91 8.09
CA GLU A 995 -36.99 3.50 7.59
C GLU A 995 -36.58 4.75 8.41
N ARG A 996 -37.55 5.54 8.87
CA ARG A 996 -37.29 6.62 9.84
C ARG A 996 -36.79 6.07 11.17
N ALA A 997 -37.41 4.99 11.65
CA ALA A 997 -36.95 4.30 12.86
C ALA A 997 -35.52 3.76 12.69
N MET A 998 -35.20 3.21 11.52
CA MET A 998 -33.84 2.75 11.18
C MET A 998 -32.81 3.87 11.30
N LEU A 999 -33.08 5.05 10.72
CA LEU A 999 -32.18 6.21 10.86
C LEU A 999 -32.00 6.59 12.33
N HIS A 1000 -33.08 6.63 13.11
CA HIS A 1000 -33.00 6.93 14.53
C HIS A 1000 -32.14 5.92 15.28
N GLN A 1001 -32.42 4.62 15.13
CA GLN A 1001 -31.71 3.52 15.79
C GLN A 1001 -30.20 3.56 15.49
N VAL A 1002 -29.81 3.80 14.23
CA VAL A 1002 -28.39 3.92 13.86
C VAL A 1002 -27.71 5.06 14.62
N HIS A 1003 -28.36 6.22 14.74
CA HIS A 1003 -27.81 7.37 15.48
C HIS A 1003 -27.81 7.17 17.00
N GLU A 1004 -28.65 6.28 17.56
CA GLU A 1004 -28.63 5.99 18.99
C GLU A 1004 -27.42 5.13 19.40
N VAL A 1005 -26.94 4.28 18.48
CA VAL A 1005 -25.88 3.31 18.77
C VAL A 1005 -24.56 3.63 18.07
N SER A 1006 -24.45 4.80 17.45
CA SER A 1006 -23.23 5.24 16.74
C SER A 1006 -22.78 6.62 17.19
N ASP A 1007 -21.46 6.84 17.29
CA ASP A 1007 -20.94 8.18 17.56
C ASP A 1007 -21.16 9.09 16.33
N TRP A 1008 -20.64 8.67 15.17
CA TRP A 1008 -20.83 9.37 13.88
C TRP A 1008 -21.54 8.46 12.87
N VAL A 1009 -22.49 9.04 12.14
CA VAL A 1009 -23.18 8.41 11.02
C VAL A 1009 -22.80 9.13 9.74
N LEU A 1010 -22.24 8.40 8.79
CA LEU A 1010 -21.86 8.86 7.46
C LEU A 1010 -22.91 8.38 6.48
N THR A 1011 -23.83 9.27 6.09
CA THR A 1011 -24.85 8.97 5.09
C THR A 1011 -24.35 9.36 3.70
N ILE A 1012 -24.22 8.35 2.83
CA ILE A 1012 -23.72 8.46 1.46
C ILE A 1012 -24.87 8.06 0.53
N ASP A 1013 -25.64 9.03 0.11
CA ASP A 1013 -26.89 8.81 -0.61
C ASP A 1013 -27.04 9.84 -1.73
N ARG A 1014 -27.59 9.41 -2.86
CA ARG A 1014 -27.87 10.29 -4.00
C ARG A 1014 -29.15 11.12 -3.78
N ASN A 1015 -30.14 10.56 -3.11
CA ASN A 1015 -31.51 11.06 -3.03
C ASN A 1015 -31.82 11.73 -1.69
N LEU A 1016 -31.35 11.14 -0.59
CA LEU A 1016 -31.50 11.68 0.76
C LEU A 1016 -30.49 12.81 0.97
N GLY A 1017 -30.99 14.01 1.27
CA GLY A 1017 -30.16 15.18 1.59
C GLY A 1017 -30.15 15.54 3.08
N ILE A 1018 -29.45 16.63 3.42
CA ILE A 1018 -29.28 17.08 4.80
C ILE A 1018 -30.59 17.56 5.46
N GLU A 1019 -31.63 17.81 4.67
CA GLU A 1019 -32.87 18.46 5.11
C GLU A 1019 -33.58 17.67 6.21
N PHE A 1020 -33.43 16.35 6.24
CA PHE A 1020 -33.98 15.53 7.33
C PHE A 1020 -33.28 15.75 8.67
N PHE A 1021 -31.99 16.09 8.65
CA PHE A 1021 -31.19 16.33 9.86
C PHE A 1021 -31.23 17.81 10.28
N ASP A 1022 -31.34 18.72 9.30
CA ASP A 1022 -31.40 20.17 9.52
C ASP A 1022 -32.83 20.66 9.73
N HIS A 1023 -33.39 20.37 10.91
CA HIS A 1023 -34.72 20.84 11.29
C HIS A 1023 -34.70 21.77 12.52
N ARG A 1024 -35.63 22.72 12.57
CA ARG A 1024 -35.87 23.51 13.78
C ARG A 1024 -36.69 22.70 14.79
N ARG A 1025 -36.05 22.25 15.89
CA ARG A 1025 -36.66 21.59 17.07
C ARG A 1025 -38.01 20.91 16.79
N HIS A 1026 -37.96 19.67 16.32
CA HIS A 1026 -39.14 18.85 16.07
C HIS A 1026 -39.55 18.09 17.34
N ALA A 1027 -40.85 17.93 17.62
CA ALA A 1027 -41.31 17.30 18.87
C ALA A 1027 -40.98 15.80 18.97
N THR A 1028 -40.73 15.15 17.83
CA THR A 1028 -40.55 13.68 17.70
C THR A 1028 -39.22 13.27 17.05
N ARG A 1029 -38.33 14.23 16.73
CA ARG A 1029 -37.01 13.94 16.14
C ARG A 1029 -35.91 14.63 16.96
N PRO A 1030 -34.83 13.92 17.33
CA PRO A 1030 -33.75 14.51 18.11
C PRO A 1030 -32.97 15.54 17.29
N ASP A 1031 -32.31 16.49 17.97
CA ASP A 1031 -31.41 17.43 17.30
C ASP A 1031 -30.08 16.73 16.92
N TYR A 1032 -29.60 16.99 15.70
CA TYR A 1032 -28.35 16.45 15.17
C TYR A 1032 -27.28 17.54 15.03
N LEU A 1033 -26.03 17.19 15.32
CA LEU A 1033 -24.87 17.97 14.89
C LEU A 1033 -24.48 17.52 13.49
N ILE A 1034 -24.33 18.48 12.57
CA ILE A 1034 -24.13 18.22 11.16
C ILE A 1034 -22.76 18.78 10.74
N ASP A 1035 -21.87 17.89 10.29
CA ASP A 1035 -20.67 18.25 9.52
C ASP A 1035 -20.95 17.89 8.06
N HIS A 1036 -21.43 18.89 7.31
CA HIS A 1036 -21.77 18.75 5.90
C HIS A 1036 -20.65 19.33 5.02
N SER A 1037 -20.18 18.53 4.07
CA SER A 1037 -19.28 19.05 3.03
C SER A 1037 -20.13 19.60 1.89
N PRO A 1038 -19.98 20.89 1.51
CA PRO A 1038 -20.84 21.53 0.52
C PRO A 1038 -20.80 20.82 -0.83
N ASP A 1039 -21.93 20.90 -1.56
CA ASP A 1039 -22.10 20.35 -2.92
C ASP A 1039 -20.95 20.81 -3.84
N MET A 1040 -19.98 19.93 -4.10
CA MET A 1040 -18.96 20.18 -5.13
C MET A 1040 -19.35 19.51 -6.45
N ALA A 1041 -19.71 20.36 -7.41
CA ALA A 1041 -19.64 20.23 -8.87
C ALA A 1041 -20.28 19.04 -9.62
N SER A 1042 -20.70 17.94 -8.97
CA SER A 1042 -21.41 16.84 -9.63
C SER A 1042 -22.84 16.75 -9.11
N ALA A 1043 -23.76 17.43 -9.80
CA ALA A 1043 -25.14 17.59 -9.33
C ALA A 1043 -25.98 16.29 -9.35
N MET A 1044 -25.41 15.17 -9.81
CA MET A 1044 -26.01 13.83 -9.72
C MET A 1044 -25.27 12.87 -8.78
N SER A 1045 -24.08 13.22 -8.28
CA SER A 1045 -23.30 12.32 -7.41
C SER A 1045 -23.94 12.12 -6.05
N HIS A 1046 -23.59 11.00 -5.40
CA HIS A 1046 -23.81 10.80 -3.97
C HIS A 1046 -23.38 12.03 -3.16
N ARG A 1047 -24.16 12.33 -2.13
CA ARG A 1047 -23.85 13.36 -1.13
C ARG A 1047 -23.35 12.66 0.13
N LEU A 1048 -22.39 13.27 0.82
CA LEU A 1048 -21.93 12.82 2.13
C LEU A 1048 -22.40 13.79 3.20
N ALA A 1049 -23.26 13.32 4.09
CA ALA A 1049 -23.58 13.99 5.35
C ALA A 1049 -22.94 13.21 6.52
N ILE A 1050 -22.22 13.92 7.40
CA ILE A 1050 -21.73 13.35 8.66
C ILE A 1050 -22.57 13.95 9.78
N THR A 1051 -23.25 13.08 10.51
CA THR A 1051 -24.16 13.48 11.58
C THR A 1051 -23.80 12.77 12.88
N SER A 1052 -23.96 13.47 14.00
CA SER A 1052 -23.86 12.89 15.34
C SER A 1052 -25.03 13.37 16.20
N ARG A 1053 -25.42 12.59 17.20
CA ARG A 1053 -26.49 13.00 18.12
C ARG A 1053 -26.03 14.19 18.96
N SER A 1054 -26.85 15.24 19.05
CA SER A 1054 -26.60 16.34 19.99
C SER A 1054 -26.90 15.84 21.41
N VAL A 1055 -25.87 15.64 22.22
CA VAL A 1055 -26.02 15.37 23.65
C VAL A 1055 -26.23 16.71 24.36
N CYS A 1056 -27.48 17.15 24.45
CA CYS A 1056 -27.87 18.27 25.32
C CYS A 1056 -28.07 17.79 26.75
#